data_AF-A0A369HGM7-F1
#
_entry.id   AF-A0A369HGM7-F1
#
_cell.length_a   1.000
_cell.length_b   1.000
_cell.length_c   1.000
_cell.angle_alpha   90.00
_cell.angle_beta   90.00
_cell.angle_gamma   90.00
#
_symmetry.space_group_name_H-M   'P 1'
#
loop_
_entity.id
_entity.type
_entity.pdbx_description
1 polymer ?
#
loop_
_entity_poly.entity_id
_entity_poly.type
_entity_poly.pdbx_seq_one_letter_code
_entity_poly.pdbx_strand_id
1 'polypeptide(L)'
;MADTKDFDVIRVARSDGADTGPGYWPSTALPAANAAKKTGKEAVAPRTKAQMVRLDEDDPRFVEWRVKLGILLKQELAPHPDEGNAWYVHFPRGYWLYEKSKHLWVSGYPVKAKLFKTPQEFAIHLLWLLSTSMDYMDCCCIHCNVPNVSKTSFLADGTPALLASAAPLKMLGLPPKVSPVPLPTIPGQPQSKQPLNGPGSQSTSTSQGLTDNAPADPSVAKVMSTQLAQKLAQGQVETQTKTPVPGQVKSQPETRQQDSRPESQLHGRQEVHAEAQLKPPRVAEVQPQSQPGAPSDARSEVQQATRSVEKRAQVQQPPRAVKWALQGPLLFRAGELVWYQNGNSWRLGVIAGPGSDNFQLIPIGHAAARQQNVTKSAKEMRPFHAFSVPGVMLPDLQNKVFDQVPWQDLFLSAGQDRARRNNLILDASKMAASKIDASYSLWCPLAEDANAETASYYGCFFGAERIEVGDCVRVKPLVGDGTGGTGNSNNNNSSNAESSVLGLTAIVARKPSPGAILFRGTMYQIARQQQQQQGAADATTVPAENLPLALRDETEWRLRVSPGQPWRWVLVKEDIVLDEHAVKGRFYPPHRLMPILNEAAFNAAVATGNVESQYPFLNNRMDGSGGYIGVKSCRRHILGASVPEDVGIILEPLIREVPSVSGQPFAAGPG
;
A
#
# COMPACT_ATOMS: atom_id res chain seq x y z
N MET A 1 -29.56 33.14 14.07
CA MET A 1 -29.63 31.72 14.45
C MET A 1 -30.81 31.08 13.73
N ALA A 2 -30.55 30.25 12.73
CA ALA A 2 -31.53 29.28 12.24
C ALA A 2 -31.75 28.16 13.29
N ASP A 3 -32.86 27.43 13.19
CA ASP A 3 -33.29 26.45 14.21
C ASP A 3 -32.49 25.14 14.06
N THR A 4 -31.36 25.01 14.77
CA THR A 4 -30.39 23.89 14.59
C THR A 4 -30.83 22.57 15.25
N LYS A 5 -32.13 22.28 15.30
CA LYS A 5 -32.68 21.09 15.99
C LYS A 5 -32.34 19.76 15.30
N ASP A 6 -32.11 19.81 13.99
CA ASP A 6 -31.86 18.62 13.15
C ASP A 6 -30.35 18.31 12.99
N PHE A 7 -29.48 18.96 13.78
CA PHE A 7 -28.03 18.85 13.67
C PHE A 7 -27.34 18.57 15.02
N ASP A 8 -26.38 17.65 15.00
CA ASP A 8 -25.47 17.45 16.14
C ASP A 8 -24.38 18.54 16.12
N VAL A 9 -24.36 19.42 17.12
CA VAL A 9 -23.53 20.63 17.13
C VAL A 9 -22.12 20.32 17.67
N ILE A 10 -21.15 20.23 16.75
CA ILE A 10 -19.74 19.99 17.05
C ILE A 10 -19.04 21.29 17.45
N ARG A 11 -18.36 21.28 18.60
CA ARG A 11 -17.61 22.41 19.16
C ARG A 11 -16.13 22.04 19.31
N VAL A 12 -15.28 22.61 18.46
CA VAL A 12 -13.82 22.46 18.58
C VAL A 12 -13.34 23.37 19.72
N ALA A 13 -13.02 22.78 20.87
CA ALA A 13 -12.66 23.52 22.08
C ALA A 13 -11.27 24.18 22.01
N ARG A 14 -10.35 23.56 21.25
CA ARG A 14 -8.98 24.06 21.01
C ARG A 14 -8.94 24.99 19.81
N SER A 15 -8.06 25.99 19.83
CA SER A 15 -7.79 26.81 18.65
C SER A 15 -6.42 27.48 18.72
N ASP A 16 -5.73 27.54 17.58
CA ASP A 16 -4.59 28.40 17.27
C ASP A 16 -4.99 29.70 16.53
N GLY A 17 -6.29 29.95 16.40
CA GLY A 17 -6.86 31.05 15.61
C GLY A 17 -6.39 32.44 16.02
N ALA A 18 -5.71 33.12 15.10
CA ALA A 18 -5.11 34.45 15.28
C ALA A 18 -5.89 35.60 14.62
N ASP A 19 -7.08 35.36 14.05
CA ASP A 19 -7.93 36.43 13.51
C ASP A 19 -8.62 37.21 14.64
N THR A 20 -8.25 38.47 14.80
CA THR A 20 -8.78 39.35 15.85
C THR A 20 -10.13 40.00 15.48
N GLY A 21 -10.71 39.67 14.33
CA GLY A 21 -12.04 40.08 13.92
C GLY A 21 -12.09 41.35 13.03
N PRO A 22 -13.04 42.27 13.26
CA PRO A 22 -13.20 43.46 12.41
C PRO A 22 -11.91 44.28 12.32
N GLY A 23 -11.47 44.59 11.10
CA GLY A 23 -10.21 45.30 10.85
C GLY A 23 -8.95 44.43 10.84
N TYR A 24 -9.02 43.13 11.16
CA TYR A 24 -7.86 42.23 11.02
C TYR A 24 -7.32 42.23 9.57
N TRP A 25 -8.20 42.21 8.58
CA TRP A 25 -7.87 42.60 7.21
C TRP A 25 -8.18 44.09 7.01
N PRO A 26 -7.23 44.90 6.49
CA PRO A 26 -7.39 46.35 6.44
C PRO A 26 -8.43 46.78 5.41
N SER A 27 -9.53 47.36 5.88
CA SER A 27 -10.55 47.99 5.04
C SER A 27 -10.06 49.35 4.52
N THR A 28 -9.72 49.44 3.24
CA THR A 28 -9.39 50.72 2.58
C THR A 28 -10.65 51.52 2.23
N ALA A 29 -11.44 51.83 3.25
CA ALA A 29 -12.59 52.73 3.19
C ALA A 29 -12.29 53.96 4.07
N LEU A 30 -11.67 54.99 3.48
CA LEU A 30 -11.56 56.29 4.12
C LEU A 30 -12.95 56.95 4.16
N PRO A 31 -13.38 57.53 5.31
CA PRO A 31 -14.53 58.42 5.32
C PRO A 31 -14.30 59.62 4.41
N ALA A 32 -15.33 60.04 3.68
CA ALA A 32 -15.25 61.18 2.77
C ALA A 32 -15.21 62.50 3.56
N ALA A 33 -14.01 62.96 3.91
CA ALA A 33 -13.78 64.24 4.57
C ALA A 33 -12.62 65.01 3.93
N ASN A 34 -12.90 66.26 3.52
CA ASN A 34 -11.94 67.32 3.20
C ASN A 34 -10.92 67.08 2.06
N ALA A 35 -11.35 67.35 0.82
CA ALA A 35 -10.44 67.66 -0.30
C ALA A 35 -11.03 68.76 -1.21
N ALA A 36 -11.01 70.02 -0.75
CA ALA A 36 -11.42 71.15 -1.57
C ALA A 36 -10.28 71.62 -2.51
N LYS A 37 -10.63 71.94 -3.77
CA LYS A 37 -9.83 72.68 -4.77
C LYS A 37 -8.33 72.28 -4.92
N LYS A 38 -8.03 71.53 -5.99
CA LYS A 38 -7.19 72.03 -7.09
C LYS A 38 -7.34 71.19 -8.37
N THR A 39 -6.94 71.77 -9.49
CA THR A 39 -7.30 71.35 -10.85
C THR A 39 -6.16 70.70 -11.62
N GLY A 40 -6.47 69.76 -12.50
CA GLY A 40 -5.82 69.66 -13.81
C GLY A 40 -4.67 68.65 -13.98
N LYS A 41 -5.02 67.36 -14.07
CA LYS A 41 -4.51 66.43 -15.11
C LYS A 41 -5.30 65.11 -15.06
N GLU A 42 -5.32 64.37 -16.16
CA GLU A 42 -5.91 63.03 -16.20
C GLU A 42 -5.12 62.07 -15.30
N ALA A 43 -5.71 61.71 -14.17
CA ALA A 43 -5.20 60.65 -13.32
C ALA A 43 -5.90 59.34 -13.69
N VAL A 44 -5.12 58.36 -14.19
CA VAL A 44 -5.63 56.99 -14.42
C VAL A 44 -6.20 56.47 -13.11
N ALA A 45 -7.47 56.07 -13.12
CA ALA A 45 -8.17 55.61 -11.92
C ALA A 45 -7.42 54.44 -11.27
N PRO A 46 -6.99 54.54 -9.99
CA PRO A 46 -6.18 53.52 -9.37
C PRO A 46 -7.01 52.24 -9.19
N ARG A 47 -6.55 51.15 -9.84
CA ARG A 47 -7.22 49.85 -9.87
C ARG A 47 -7.47 49.31 -8.46
N THR A 48 -8.71 49.47 -7.96
CA THR A 48 -9.09 49.15 -6.57
C THR A 48 -8.76 47.70 -6.25
N LYS A 49 -7.87 47.47 -5.28
CA LYS A 49 -7.50 46.11 -4.86
C LYS A 49 -8.71 45.44 -4.22
N ALA A 50 -9.03 44.23 -4.66
CA ALA A 50 -10.16 43.47 -4.11
C ALA A 50 -9.98 43.24 -2.60
N GLN A 51 -10.89 43.81 -1.83
CA GLN A 51 -10.92 43.76 -0.36
C GLN A 51 -11.39 42.38 0.12
N MET A 52 -10.92 41.98 1.32
CA MET A 52 -11.49 40.85 2.04
C MET A 52 -12.63 41.34 2.94
N VAL A 53 -13.84 40.88 2.67
CA VAL A 53 -15.05 41.20 3.44
C VAL A 53 -15.31 40.06 4.41
N ARG A 54 -15.47 40.37 5.70
CA ARG A 54 -15.80 39.39 6.74
C ARG A 54 -17.27 39.01 6.59
N LEU A 55 -17.60 37.72 6.57
CA LEU A 55 -19.00 37.25 6.56
C LEU A 55 -19.51 37.05 7.98
N ASP A 56 -20.78 37.35 8.24
CA ASP A 56 -21.40 37.10 9.55
C ASP A 56 -21.75 35.62 9.74
N GLU A 57 -21.90 35.16 10.99
CA GLU A 57 -22.13 33.73 11.29
C GLU A 57 -23.46 33.19 10.76
N ASP A 58 -24.45 34.07 10.61
CA ASP A 58 -25.78 33.78 10.02
C ASP A 58 -25.81 33.98 8.48
N ASP A 59 -24.69 34.36 7.82
CA ASP A 59 -24.61 34.38 6.36
C ASP A 59 -24.81 32.94 5.81
N PRO A 60 -25.72 32.72 4.84
CA PRO A 60 -25.98 31.38 4.29
C PRO A 60 -24.73 30.63 3.83
N ARG A 61 -23.70 31.35 3.36
CA ARG A 61 -22.42 30.78 2.90
C ARG A 61 -21.52 30.37 4.08
N PHE A 62 -21.62 31.07 5.21
CA PHE A 62 -20.98 30.66 6.46
C PHE A 62 -21.67 29.40 7.00
N VAL A 63 -23.00 29.39 7.05
CA VAL A 63 -23.82 28.23 7.43
C VAL A 63 -23.50 27.01 6.55
N GLU A 64 -23.41 27.18 5.23
CA GLU A 64 -23.02 26.15 4.26
C GLU A 64 -21.62 25.58 4.57
N TRP A 65 -20.63 26.44 4.86
CA TRP A 65 -19.30 25.98 5.28
C TRP A 65 -19.36 25.17 6.59
N ARG A 66 -20.15 25.58 7.58
CA ARG A 66 -20.29 24.86 8.87
C ARG A 66 -20.92 23.47 8.72
N VAL A 67 -21.89 23.34 7.81
CA VAL A 67 -22.48 22.03 7.45
C VAL A 67 -21.46 21.18 6.68
N LYS A 68 -20.76 21.74 5.68
CA LYS A 68 -19.75 21.01 4.90
C LYS A 68 -18.58 20.50 5.76
N LEU A 69 -18.12 21.31 6.72
CA LEU A 69 -17.12 20.88 7.70
C LEU A 69 -17.66 19.78 8.63
N GLY A 70 -18.94 19.85 9.01
CA GLY A 70 -19.57 18.79 9.80
C GLY A 70 -19.65 17.45 9.08
N ILE A 71 -20.06 17.45 7.80
CA ILE A 71 -20.06 16.24 6.95
C ILE A 71 -18.66 15.64 6.88
N LEU A 72 -17.63 16.46 6.61
CA LEU A 72 -16.24 16.00 6.52
C LEU A 72 -15.73 15.43 7.86
N LEU A 73 -16.02 16.09 8.99
CA LEU A 73 -15.64 15.56 10.31
C LEU A 73 -16.42 14.28 10.68
N LYS A 74 -17.68 14.15 10.27
CA LYS A 74 -18.49 12.94 10.51
C LYS A 74 -17.93 11.75 9.72
N GLN A 75 -17.54 11.96 8.47
CA GLN A 75 -16.90 10.95 7.61
C GLN A 75 -15.58 10.40 8.19
N GLU A 76 -14.81 11.24 8.90
CA GLU A 76 -13.50 10.87 9.44
C GLU A 76 -13.53 10.41 10.91
N LEU A 77 -14.57 10.76 11.68
CA LEU A 77 -14.64 10.50 13.13
C LEU A 77 -15.80 9.59 13.59
N ALA A 78 -16.85 9.40 12.78
CA ALA A 78 -17.96 8.52 13.14
C ALA A 78 -17.75 7.11 12.53
N PRO A 79 -17.99 6.02 13.30
CA PRO A 79 -17.86 4.65 12.77
C PRO A 79 -18.91 4.32 11.69
N HIS A 80 -20.07 5.00 11.75
CA HIS A 80 -21.17 4.88 10.81
C HIS A 80 -21.61 6.30 10.39
N PRO A 81 -20.95 6.93 9.40
CA PRO A 81 -21.16 8.34 9.08
C PRO A 81 -22.55 8.64 8.49
N ASP A 82 -23.19 7.64 7.90
CA ASP A 82 -24.54 7.73 7.32
C ASP A 82 -25.67 7.62 8.37
N GLU A 83 -25.36 7.23 9.61
CA GLU A 83 -26.35 7.04 10.69
C GLU A 83 -26.48 8.28 11.60
N GLY A 84 -27.69 8.59 12.05
CA GLY A 84 -27.96 9.75 12.92
C GLY A 84 -27.87 11.11 12.21
N ASN A 85 -28.02 12.19 12.98
CA ASN A 85 -28.13 13.55 12.45
C ASN A 85 -26.92 13.99 11.62
N ALA A 86 -27.09 15.03 10.80
CA ALA A 86 -25.97 15.73 10.20
C ALA A 86 -25.20 16.52 11.26
N TRP A 87 -23.88 16.60 11.13
CA TRP A 87 -23.06 17.39 12.06
C TRP A 87 -23.00 18.87 11.62
N TYR A 88 -22.98 19.78 12.59
CA TYR A 88 -22.83 21.23 12.36
C TYR A 88 -21.68 21.79 13.18
N VAL A 89 -20.66 22.35 12.52
CA VAL A 89 -19.41 22.77 13.18
C VAL A 89 -19.43 24.25 13.54
N HIS A 90 -19.30 24.58 14.82
CA HIS A 90 -18.86 25.93 15.20
C HIS A 90 -17.37 26.11 14.87
N PHE A 91 -17.02 27.22 14.22
CA PHE A 91 -15.63 27.56 13.93
C PHE A 91 -14.85 27.74 15.25
N PRO A 92 -13.57 27.29 15.33
CA PRO A 92 -12.74 27.54 16.49
C PRO A 92 -12.48 29.04 16.70
N ARG A 93 -12.21 29.43 17.96
CA ARG A 93 -11.95 30.83 18.34
C ARG A 93 -10.84 31.45 17.47
N GLY A 94 -11.08 32.61 16.87
CA GLY A 94 -10.07 33.28 16.04
C GLY A 94 -9.89 32.69 14.63
N TYR A 95 -10.78 31.82 14.19
CA TYR A 95 -10.98 31.48 12.77
C TYR A 95 -12.27 32.12 12.25
N TRP A 96 -12.26 32.58 11.01
CA TRP A 96 -13.43 33.26 10.43
C TRP A 96 -13.47 33.20 8.89
N LEU A 97 -14.67 33.20 8.31
CA LEU A 97 -14.88 33.16 6.87
C LEU A 97 -14.91 34.58 6.26
N TYR A 98 -14.18 34.75 5.16
CA TYR A 98 -14.09 36.00 4.40
C TYR A 98 -14.42 35.75 2.92
N GLU A 99 -15.12 36.70 2.29
CA GLU A 99 -15.26 36.78 0.84
C GLU A 99 -14.18 37.70 0.24
N LYS A 100 -13.62 37.29 -0.90
CA LYS A 100 -12.75 38.12 -1.74
C LYS A 100 -12.95 37.74 -3.20
N SER A 101 -13.35 38.69 -4.05
CA SER A 101 -13.59 38.47 -5.48
C SER A 101 -14.53 37.29 -5.78
N LYS A 102 -15.63 37.14 -5.02
CA LYS A 102 -16.56 35.99 -5.06
C LYS A 102 -16.01 34.63 -4.62
N HIS A 103 -14.76 34.55 -4.17
CA HIS A 103 -14.19 33.35 -3.55
C HIS A 103 -14.25 33.46 -2.02
N LEU A 104 -14.46 32.34 -1.35
CA LEU A 104 -14.54 32.23 0.10
C LEU A 104 -13.20 31.71 0.66
N TRP A 105 -12.80 32.25 1.82
CA TRP A 105 -11.49 32.02 2.44
C TRP A 105 -11.63 31.96 3.95
N VAL A 106 -11.09 30.93 4.60
CA VAL A 106 -10.97 30.92 6.07
C VAL A 106 -9.66 31.59 6.46
N SER A 107 -9.80 32.69 7.20
CA SER A 107 -8.74 33.41 7.91
C SER A 107 -8.63 32.90 9.34
N GLY A 108 -7.45 33.07 9.96
CA GLY A 108 -7.19 32.67 11.35
C GLY A 108 -5.92 31.86 11.54
N TYR A 109 -5.32 31.29 10.50
CA TYR A 109 -4.06 30.57 10.65
C TYR A 109 -2.96 31.47 11.22
N PRO A 110 -2.13 31.03 12.19
CA PRO A 110 -1.12 31.87 12.86
C PRO A 110 -0.22 32.70 11.93
N VAL A 111 0.13 32.14 10.77
CA VAL A 111 0.78 32.89 9.69
C VAL A 111 -0.29 33.56 8.82
N LYS A 112 -0.60 34.83 9.12
CA LYS A 112 -1.66 35.65 8.48
C LYS A 112 -1.79 35.58 6.95
N ALA A 113 -0.70 35.33 6.22
CA ALA A 113 -0.73 35.20 4.76
C ALA A 113 -1.31 33.86 4.24
N LYS A 114 -1.47 32.87 5.13
CA LYS A 114 -2.02 31.54 4.83
C LYS A 114 -3.52 31.52 5.09
N LEU A 115 -4.31 31.23 4.05
CA LEU A 115 -5.77 31.16 4.07
C LEU A 115 -6.21 29.82 3.49
N PHE A 116 -7.23 29.18 4.08
CA PHE A 116 -7.82 27.96 3.51
C PHE A 116 -8.90 28.34 2.49
N LYS A 117 -8.89 27.73 1.30
CA LYS A 117 -9.81 28.05 0.18
C LYS A 117 -11.07 27.19 0.15
N THR A 118 -11.01 26.02 0.78
CA THR A 118 -12.08 25.01 0.74
C THR A 118 -12.36 24.45 2.13
N PRO A 119 -13.57 23.93 2.39
CA PRO A 119 -13.86 23.19 3.61
C PRO A 119 -12.89 22.03 3.84
N GLN A 120 -12.50 21.33 2.77
CA GLN A 120 -11.55 20.22 2.81
C GLN A 120 -10.16 20.64 3.31
N GLU A 121 -9.60 21.73 2.80
CA GLU A 121 -8.30 22.26 3.26
C GLU A 121 -8.33 22.61 4.76
N PHE A 122 -9.45 23.13 5.27
CA PHE A 122 -9.60 23.52 6.67
C PHE A 122 -9.98 22.36 7.60
N ALA A 123 -10.78 21.40 7.14
CA ALA A 123 -11.21 20.24 7.92
C ALA A 123 -10.04 19.42 8.45
N ILE A 124 -8.95 19.28 7.68
CA ILE A 124 -7.72 18.59 8.11
C ILE A 124 -7.08 19.32 9.30
N HIS A 125 -7.13 20.66 9.34
CA HIS A 125 -6.68 21.44 10.50
C HIS A 125 -7.62 21.30 11.70
N LEU A 126 -8.93 21.18 11.46
CA LEU A 126 -9.92 20.92 12.51
C LEU A 126 -9.76 19.53 13.14
N LEU A 127 -9.44 18.49 12.34
CA LEU A 127 -9.12 17.15 12.84
C LEU A 127 -7.91 17.18 13.77
N TRP A 128 -6.85 17.90 13.39
CA TRP A 128 -5.71 18.12 14.27
C TRP A 128 -6.07 18.92 15.54
N LEU A 129 -6.91 19.96 15.43
CA LEU A 129 -7.41 20.71 16.60
C LEU A 129 -8.29 19.87 17.54
N LEU A 130 -8.97 18.85 17.04
CA LEU A 130 -9.73 17.87 17.83
C LEU A 130 -8.85 16.74 18.41
N SER A 131 -7.60 16.59 17.94
CA SER A 131 -6.64 15.62 18.46
C SER A 131 -6.02 16.05 19.80
N THR A 132 -5.22 15.16 20.40
CA THR A 132 -4.39 15.47 21.58
C THR A 132 -3.04 16.12 21.24
N SER A 133 -2.57 16.08 20.00
CA SER A 133 -1.25 16.64 19.65
C SER A 133 -1.28 18.17 19.57
N MET A 134 -0.29 18.81 20.18
CA MET A 134 -0.07 20.26 20.14
C MET A 134 1.02 20.67 19.13
N ASP A 135 1.68 19.71 18.47
CA ASP A 135 2.71 19.99 17.46
C ASP A 135 2.07 20.20 16.08
N TYR A 136 2.43 21.30 15.42
CA TYR A 136 2.02 21.61 14.06
C TYR A 136 2.56 20.58 13.04
N MET A 137 3.65 19.87 13.36
CA MET A 137 4.18 18.81 12.50
C MET A 137 3.23 17.59 12.38
N ASP A 138 2.38 17.35 13.38
CA ASP A 138 1.31 16.34 13.33
C ASP A 138 0.06 16.82 12.57
N CYS A 139 0.00 18.11 12.20
CA CYS A 139 -1.11 18.64 11.41
C CYS A 139 -0.85 18.47 9.91
N CYS A 140 -1.60 17.55 9.28
CA CYS A 140 -1.51 17.27 7.85
C CYS A 140 -2.15 18.35 6.94
N CYS A 141 -2.54 19.51 7.48
CA CYS A 141 -3.18 20.55 6.68
C CYS A 141 -2.15 21.28 5.78
N ILE A 142 -2.65 21.88 4.70
CA ILE A 142 -1.87 22.60 3.67
C ILE A 142 -1.02 23.76 4.20
N HIS A 143 -1.21 24.16 5.47
CA HIS A 143 -0.53 25.30 6.09
C HIS A 143 0.47 24.94 7.18
N CYS A 144 0.38 23.76 7.79
CA CYS A 144 1.29 23.32 8.84
C CYS A 144 2.48 22.56 8.25
N ASN A 145 2.28 21.28 7.89
CA ASN A 145 3.30 20.41 7.33
C ASN A 145 3.49 20.69 5.83
N VAL A 146 4.03 21.86 5.50
CA VAL A 146 4.45 22.23 4.15
C VAL A 146 5.87 21.72 3.93
N PRO A 147 6.12 20.78 2.99
CA PRO A 147 7.47 20.42 2.59
C PRO A 147 8.24 21.68 2.16
N ASN A 148 9.47 21.86 2.64
CA ASN A 148 10.18 23.13 2.51
C ASN A 148 10.72 23.36 1.08
N VAL A 149 9.82 23.69 0.15
CA VAL A 149 10.13 24.05 -1.24
C VAL A 149 10.85 25.40 -1.24
N SER A 150 12.18 25.33 -1.22
CA SER A 150 13.07 26.48 -1.12
C SER A 150 12.98 27.41 -2.34
N LYS A 151 12.12 28.43 -2.22
CA LYS A 151 12.12 29.73 -2.95
C LYS A 151 12.74 29.73 -4.35
N THR A 152 11.93 29.44 -5.37
CA THR A 152 12.09 30.04 -6.70
C THR A 152 10.93 30.99 -6.98
N SER A 153 11.20 32.30 -6.90
CA SER A 153 10.24 33.32 -7.32
C SER A 153 10.14 33.34 -8.84
N PHE A 154 8.98 33.01 -9.39
CA PHE A 154 8.58 33.47 -10.72
C PHE A 154 7.23 34.17 -10.66
N LEU A 155 7.12 35.25 -11.44
CA LEU A 155 5.94 36.10 -11.51
C LEU A 155 4.86 35.45 -12.39
N ALA A 156 3.64 35.99 -12.31
CA ALA A 156 2.55 35.55 -13.15
C ALA A 156 2.80 35.90 -14.63
N ASP A 157 2.38 35.02 -15.52
CA ASP A 157 1.24 35.33 -16.39
C ASP A 157 0.51 34.04 -16.77
N GLY A 158 -0.68 34.14 -17.36
CA GLY A 158 -1.50 32.96 -17.65
C GLY A 158 -2.42 33.12 -18.85
N THR A 159 -2.53 32.03 -19.63
CA THR A 159 -3.57 31.80 -20.64
C THR A 159 -3.83 30.29 -20.72
N PRO A 160 -5.09 29.80 -20.71
CA PRO A 160 -5.39 28.39 -20.91
C PRO A 160 -5.37 28.02 -22.41
N ALA A 161 -4.91 26.82 -22.73
CA ALA A 161 -4.97 26.24 -24.08
C ALA A 161 -5.74 24.91 -24.08
N LEU A 162 -6.42 24.61 -25.18
CA LEU A 162 -7.50 23.59 -25.24
C LEU A 162 -7.05 22.22 -25.78
N LEU A 163 -7.91 21.23 -25.52
CA LEU A 163 -7.89 19.89 -26.11
C LEU A 163 -7.99 19.94 -27.65
N ALA A 164 -7.11 19.25 -28.37
CA ALA A 164 -7.37 18.77 -29.74
C ALA A 164 -6.49 17.59 -30.18
N SER A 165 -7.16 16.45 -30.42
CA SER A 165 -6.89 15.39 -31.42
C SER A 165 -5.50 15.17 -32.03
N ALA A 166 -5.03 13.92 -32.00
CA ALA A 166 -4.12 13.36 -33.00
C ALA A 166 -4.50 11.90 -33.34
N ALA A 167 -4.64 11.60 -34.63
CA ALA A 167 -4.99 10.26 -35.15
C ALA A 167 -3.73 9.45 -35.55
N PRO A 168 -3.78 8.11 -35.67
CA PRO A 168 -2.59 7.28 -35.67
C PRO A 168 -1.88 7.17 -37.03
N LEU A 169 -0.54 7.20 -37.01
CA LEU A 169 0.32 6.76 -38.11
C LEU A 169 0.77 5.30 -37.93
N LYS A 170 1.02 4.63 -39.06
CA LYS A 170 1.16 3.16 -39.16
C LYS A 170 2.52 2.67 -38.64
N MET A 171 2.53 1.45 -38.08
CA MET A 171 3.73 0.83 -37.53
C MET A 171 4.62 0.15 -38.58
N LEU A 172 5.93 0.30 -38.43
CA LEU A 172 6.95 -0.67 -38.85
C LEU A 172 8.00 -0.79 -37.74
N GLY A 173 8.53 -2.01 -37.53
CA GLY A 173 9.50 -2.32 -36.47
C GLY A 173 8.84 -2.76 -35.14
N LEU A 174 8.63 -4.07 -34.98
CA LEU A 174 8.25 -4.66 -33.69
C LEU A 174 9.48 -4.75 -32.76
N PRO A 175 9.41 -4.28 -31.50
CA PRO A 175 10.52 -4.43 -30.55
C PRO A 175 10.61 -5.87 -30.01
N PRO A 176 11.79 -6.29 -29.51
CA PRO A 176 11.97 -7.62 -28.91
C PRO A 176 11.02 -7.84 -27.72
N LYS A 177 10.33 -8.98 -27.73
CA LYS A 177 9.32 -9.35 -26.74
C LYS A 177 9.99 -9.88 -25.47
N VAL A 178 10.12 -9.03 -24.45
CA VAL A 178 10.38 -9.49 -23.08
C VAL A 178 9.09 -10.06 -22.50
N SER A 179 8.93 -11.38 -22.60
CA SER A 179 8.06 -12.15 -21.71
C SER A 179 8.83 -12.45 -20.42
N PRO A 180 8.20 -12.29 -19.25
CA PRO A 180 8.72 -12.89 -18.02
C PRO A 180 8.74 -14.41 -18.19
N VAL A 181 9.67 -15.09 -17.51
CA VAL A 181 9.66 -16.55 -17.45
C VAL A 181 8.54 -16.96 -16.49
N PRO A 182 7.49 -17.68 -16.94
CA PRO A 182 6.49 -18.21 -16.04
C PRO A 182 7.11 -19.32 -15.18
N LEU A 183 6.57 -19.52 -13.98
CA LEU A 183 6.88 -20.71 -13.19
C LEU A 183 6.47 -21.99 -13.96
N PRO A 184 7.19 -23.11 -13.80
CA PRO A 184 6.85 -24.37 -14.47
C PRO A 184 5.45 -24.85 -14.10
N THR A 185 4.76 -25.49 -15.05
CA THR A 185 3.34 -25.84 -14.93
C THR A 185 3.08 -26.88 -13.84
N ILE A 186 2.09 -26.60 -12.99
CA ILE A 186 1.60 -27.51 -11.94
C ILE A 186 1.06 -28.80 -12.58
N PRO A 187 1.35 -30.01 -12.02
CA PRO A 187 0.74 -31.25 -12.48
C PRO A 187 -0.79 -31.20 -12.43
N GLY A 188 -1.45 -31.53 -13.54
CA GLY A 188 -2.92 -31.64 -13.63
C GLY A 188 -3.61 -30.76 -14.67
N GLN A 189 -2.90 -29.84 -15.34
CA GLN A 189 -3.52 -29.03 -16.41
C GLN A 189 -3.61 -29.81 -17.75
N PRO A 190 -4.80 -29.84 -18.41
CA PRO A 190 -4.90 -30.38 -19.77
C PRO A 190 -4.24 -29.44 -20.78
N GLN A 191 -3.24 -29.93 -21.51
CA GLN A 191 -2.51 -29.13 -22.51
C GLN A 191 -3.38 -28.83 -23.74
N SER A 192 -3.59 -27.56 -24.04
CA SER A 192 -4.14 -27.12 -25.34
C SER A 192 -3.05 -27.15 -26.41
N LYS A 193 -3.27 -27.90 -27.49
CA LYS A 193 -2.34 -27.98 -28.62
C LYS A 193 -2.36 -26.65 -29.40
N GLN A 194 -1.26 -25.88 -29.33
CA GLN A 194 -1.04 -24.80 -30.29
C GLN A 194 -0.56 -25.36 -31.64
N PRO A 195 -0.96 -24.76 -32.78
CA PRO A 195 -0.56 -25.22 -34.10
C PRO A 195 0.91 -24.89 -34.39
N LEU A 196 1.64 -25.86 -34.92
CA LEU A 196 3.01 -25.67 -35.39
C LEU A 196 2.99 -24.86 -36.69
N ASN A 197 3.71 -23.74 -36.74
CA ASN A 197 3.83 -22.94 -37.96
C ASN A 197 5.20 -22.25 -38.03
N GLY A 198 6.06 -22.75 -38.92
CA GLY A 198 7.39 -22.20 -39.20
C GLY A 198 7.94 -22.82 -40.49
N PRO A 199 8.29 -22.03 -41.51
CA PRO A 199 8.87 -22.55 -42.74
C PRO A 199 10.33 -22.96 -42.51
N GLY A 200 10.69 -24.18 -42.90
CA GLY A 200 12.07 -24.62 -42.93
C GLY A 200 12.77 -24.17 -44.22
N SER A 201 14.06 -23.84 -44.11
CA SER A 201 15.00 -23.76 -45.23
C SER A 201 16.27 -24.52 -44.89
N GLN A 202 16.88 -25.13 -45.90
CA GLN A 202 17.92 -26.15 -45.76
C GLN A 202 19.32 -25.54 -45.66
N SER A 203 20.24 -26.28 -45.05
CA SER A 203 21.64 -26.29 -45.46
C SER A 203 22.15 -27.74 -45.44
N THR A 204 23.04 -28.06 -46.37
CA THR A 204 23.52 -29.41 -46.65
C THR A 204 24.97 -29.60 -46.22
N SER A 205 25.34 -30.82 -45.84
CA SER A 205 26.71 -31.31 -45.92
C SER A 205 26.71 -32.82 -46.19
N THR A 206 27.60 -33.24 -47.09
CA THR A 206 27.74 -34.64 -47.54
C THR A 206 29.06 -35.20 -47.02
N SER A 207 29.10 -36.51 -46.74
CA SER A 207 30.21 -37.20 -46.07
C SER A 207 31.18 -37.91 -47.03
N GLN A 208 32.47 -37.89 -46.67
CA GLN A 208 33.55 -38.87 -47.00
C GLN A 208 34.85 -38.38 -46.31
N GLY A 209 35.71 -39.21 -45.70
CA GLY A 209 35.63 -40.64 -45.39
C GLY A 209 36.98 -41.20 -44.85
N LEU A 210 37.02 -42.51 -44.57
CA LEU A 210 38.18 -43.42 -44.30
C LEU A 210 38.56 -43.78 -42.83
N THR A 211 38.47 -45.09 -42.55
CA THR A 211 39.40 -45.98 -41.78
C THR A 211 39.67 -45.73 -40.27
N ASP A 212 39.74 -46.76 -39.39
CA ASP A 212 39.57 -48.21 -39.60
C ASP A 212 39.25 -49.04 -38.32
N ASN A 213 38.91 -50.32 -38.54
CA ASN A 213 38.86 -51.47 -37.62
C ASN A 213 37.72 -51.60 -36.57
N ALA A 214 37.36 -52.87 -36.32
CA ALA A 214 36.29 -53.40 -35.47
C ALA A 214 36.87 -54.53 -34.55
N PRO A 215 36.14 -55.45 -33.85
CA PRO A 215 34.69 -55.79 -33.80
C PRO A 215 34.09 -55.46 -32.39
N ALA A 216 33.00 -56.03 -31.83
CA ALA A 216 32.18 -57.23 -32.12
C ALA A 216 30.72 -57.12 -31.59
N ASP A 217 30.02 -58.27 -31.54
CA ASP A 217 28.57 -58.50 -31.39
C ASP A 217 28.37 -59.94 -30.79
N PRO A 218 27.16 -60.53 -30.52
CA PRO A 218 25.78 -60.01 -30.46
C PRO A 218 24.89 -60.59 -29.31
N SER A 219 23.56 -60.41 -29.44
CA SER A 219 22.41 -61.23 -28.92
C SER A 219 21.72 -60.76 -27.62
N VAL A 220 20.38 -60.95 -27.39
CA VAL A 220 19.29 -61.71 -28.05
C VAL A 220 17.98 -60.85 -28.17
N ALA A 221 17.02 -61.26 -29.02
CA ALA A 221 15.65 -60.70 -29.18
C ALA A 221 14.69 -61.01 -27.98
N LYS A 222 13.35 -60.83 -27.96
CA LYS A 222 12.22 -60.75 -28.94
C LYS A 222 10.96 -60.17 -28.20
N VAL A 223 9.80 -59.78 -28.76
CA VAL A 223 8.57 -60.50 -29.22
C VAL A 223 7.53 -59.39 -29.56
N MET A 224 6.92 -59.24 -30.76
CA MET A 224 5.57 -59.69 -31.24
C MET A 224 4.38 -59.49 -30.26
N SER A 225 3.09 -59.31 -30.62
CA SER A 225 2.32 -59.21 -31.89
C SER A 225 1.06 -58.31 -31.63
N THR A 226 -0.06 -58.17 -32.37
CA THR A 226 -0.72 -58.90 -33.49
C THR A 226 -1.63 -57.96 -34.34
N GLN A 227 -2.59 -58.50 -35.09
CA GLN A 227 -3.64 -57.87 -35.94
C GLN A 227 -5.04 -57.88 -35.25
N LEU A 228 -6.22 -57.48 -35.79
CA LEU A 228 -6.80 -57.10 -37.12
C LEU A 228 -7.97 -56.07 -36.82
N ALA A 229 -8.92 -55.56 -37.63
CA ALA A 229 -9.44 -55.62 -39.02
C ALA A 229 -10.18 -54.27 -39.31
N GLN A 230 -10.12 -53.60 -40.48
CA GLN A 230 -10.73 -53.81 -41.81
C GLN A 230 -12.28 -53.72 -41.96
N LYS A 231 -12.78 -52.57 -42.46
CA LYS A 231 -13.65 -52.30 -43.66
C LYS A 231 -14.05 -50.80 -43.68
N LEU A 232 -13.89 -50.03 -44.78
CA LEU A 232 -14.71 -49.90 -46.03
C LEU A 232 -16.14 -49.35 -45.78
N ALA A 233 -16.68 -48.36 -46.52
CA ALA A 233 -16.32 -47.82 -47.85
C ALA A 233 -16.66 -46.30 -48.09
N GLN A 234 -16.69 -45.85 -49.35
CA GLN A 234 -16.92 -44.47 -49.88
C GLN A 234 -18.35 -43.91 -49.59
N GLY A 235 -18.70 -42.62 -49.81
CA GLY A 235 -17.99 -41.40 -50.25
C GLY A 235 -18.92 -40.40 -51.00
N GLN A 236 -18.44 -39.16 -51.30
CA GLN A 236 -19.12 -38.09 -52.11
C GLN A 236 -20.44 -37.50 -51.51
N VAL A 237 -21.01 -36.33 -51.86
CA VAL A 237 -20.62 -35.10 -52.63
C VAL A 237 -21.50 -33.89 -52.15
N GLU A 238 -21.10 -32.65 -52.47
CA GLU A 238 -21.80 -31.32 -52.49
C GLU A 238 -23.20 -31.13 -51.83
N THR A 239 -23.55 -29.96 -51.25
CA THR A 239 -23.97 -28.75 -52.01
C THR A 239 -24.04 -27.48 -51.13
N GLN A 240 -24.03 -26.29 -51.76
CA GLN A 240 -24.12 -24.94 -51.17
C GLN A 240 -25.56 -24.51 -50.82
N THR A 241 -25.74 -23.68 -49.78
CA THR A 241 -26.85 -22.71 -49.68
C THR A 241 -26.40 -21.40 -48.99
N LYS A 242 -27.15 -20.31 -49.18
CA LYS A 242 -26.77 -18.91 -48.84
C LYS A 242 -27.43 -18.37 -47.55
N THR A 243 -26.95 -17.18 -47.17
CA THR A 243 -27.48 -16.09 -46.30
C THR A 243 -29.03 -15.93 -46.23
N PRO A 244 -29.62 -15.20 -45.23
CA PRO A 244 -29.17 -13.87 -44.74
C PRO A 244 -29.37 -13.51 -43.24
N VAL A 245 -29.03 -12.24 -42.94
CA VAL A 245 -29.17 -11.53 -41.64
C VAL A 245 -30.49 -10.73 -41.58
N PRO A 246 -31.13 -10.65 -40.40
CA PRO A 246 -31.61 -9.37 -39.86
C PRO A 246 -31.12 -9.15 -38.41
N GLY A 247 -31.22 -7.98 -37.78
CA GLY A 247 -31.68 -6.67 -38.23
C GLY A 247 -31.92 -5.77 -36.98
N GLN A 248 -31.52 -4.49 -37.01
CA GLN A 248 -31.67 -3.60 -35.85
C GLN A 248 -33.13 -3.16 -35.63
N VAL A 249 -33.56 -3.08 -34.37
CA VAL A 249 -34.70 -2.25 -33.94
C VAL A 249 -34.26 -1.40 -32.75
N LYS A 250 -34.85 -0.22 -32.63
CA LYS A 250 -34.43 0.90 -31.76
C LYS A 250 -35.67 1.43 -31.05
N SER A 251 -35.67 1.47 -29.72
CA SER A 251 -36.79 1.98 -28.91
C SER A 251 -36.31 2.89 -27.78
N GLN A 252 -36.86 4.10 -27.78
CA GLN A 252 -36.83 5.11 -26.72
C GLN A 252 -38.09 4.93 -25.85
N PRO A 253 -38.17 5.52 -24.64
CA PRO A 253 -39.27 6.47 -24.48
C PRO A 253 -38.95 7.71 -23.61
N GLU A 254 -39.46 8.85 -24.06
CA GLU A 254 -40.07 9.86 -23.19
C GLU A 254 -41.60 9.52 -23.12
N THR A 255 -42.46 10.08 -22.27
CA THR A 255 -42.42 11.35 -21.52
C THR A 255 -43.40 11.31 -20.32
N ARG A 256 -43.31 12.32 -19.44
CA ARG A 256 -44.43 13.07 -18.83
C ARG A 256 -44.72 12.88 -17.33
N GLN A 257 -45.12 14.01 -16.72
CA GLN A 257 -45.45 14.23 -15.31
C GLN A 257 -46.86 13.74 -14.95
N GLN A 258 -47.11 13.50 -13.66
CA GLN A 258 -48.27 14.09 -12.99
C GLN A 258 -48.12 14.18 -11.47
N ASP A 259 -48.64 15.25 -10.87
CA ASP A 259 -48.80 15.40 -9.41
C ASP A 259 -49.88 14.46 -8.85
N SER A 260 -49.72 13.99 -7.61
CA SER A 260 -50.86 13.81 -6.70
C SER A 260 -50.43 13.85 -5.23
N ARG A 261 -50.97 14.83 -4.50
CA ARG A 261 -50.96 14.94 -3.04
C ARG A 261 -52.16 14.16 -2.48
N PRO A 262 -52.03 13.54 -1.30
CA PRO A 262 -53.19 13.45 -0.40
C PRO A 262 -52.91 14.17 0.93
N GLU A 263 -53.87 14.97 1.35
CA GLU A 263 -53.96 15.55 2.68
C GLU A 263 -55.07 14.82 3.45
N SER A 264 -54.79 14.28 4.64
CA SER A 264 -55.77 13.82 5.65
C SER A 264 -55.02 13.55 6.96
N GLN A 265 -55.04 14.44 7.94
CA GLN A 265 -56.13 14.71 8.91
C GLN A 265 -56.00 13.86 10.19
N LEU A 266 -55.53 14.54 11.25
CA LEU A 266 -56.12 14.57 12.60
C LEU A 266 -56.83 13.32 13.12
N HIS A 267 -56.29 12.76 14.21
CA HIS A 267 -57.03 12.69 15.48
C HIS A 267 -56.07 13.03 16.62
N GLY A 268 -56.44 14.01 17.46
CA GLY A 268 -55.66 14.37 18.65
C GLY A 268 -56.24 13.73 19.91
N ARG A 269 -55.44 13.65 20.98
CA ARG A 269 -55.96 13.54 22.35
C ARG A 269 -55.12 14.39 23.31
N GLN A 270 -55.81 14.90 24.32
CA GLN A 270 -55.48 16.11 25.07
C GLN A 270 -54.56 15.86 26.28
N GLU A 271 -53.96 16.94 26.79
CA GLU A 271 -53.04 16.92 27.94
C GLU A 271 -53.70 16.54 29.28
N VAL A 272 -52.87 16.14 30.24
CA VAL A 272 -53.02 16.58 31.64
C VAL A 272 -51.65 17.00 32.16
N HIS A 273 -51.54 18.23 32.66
CA HIS A 273 -50.33 18.78 33.29
C HIS A 273 -50.16 18.27 34.74
N ALA A 274 -48.92 18.03 35.17
CA ALA A 274 -48.53 18.03 36.58
C ALA A 274 -47.08 18.52 36.70
N GLU A 275 -46.80 19.37 37.69
CA GLU A 275 -45.57 20.16 37.80
C GLU A 275 -44.84 19.85 39.11
N ALA A 276 -43.52 19.62 39.05
CA ALA A 276 -42.63 19.56 40.21
C ALA A 276 -41.19 19.92 39.83
N GLN A 277 -40.45 20.54 40.76
CA GLN A 277 -39.18 21.22 40.48
C GLN A 277 -38.08 20.82 41.50
N LEU A 278 -36.82 21.15 41.18
CA LEU A 278 -35.65 21.33 42.08
C LEU A 278 -34.77 20.11 42.49
N LYS A 279 -33.63 20.04 41.79
CA LYS A 279 -32.23 19.98 42.29
C LYS A 279 -31.62 18.67 42.85
N PRO A 280 -30.27 18.51 42.74
CA PRO A 280 -29.54 17.29 43.14
C PRO A 280 -28.79 17.41 44.50
N PRO A 281 -28.40 16.28 45.12
CA PRO A 281 -27.44 16.21 46.22
C PRO A 281 -25.97 16.31 45.74
N ARG A 282 -25.03 16.42 46.69
CA ARG A 282 -23.60 16.73 46.45
C ARG A 282 -22.66 15.54 46.69
N VAL A 283 -21.44 15.66 46.14
CA VAL A 283 -20.24 14.91 46.55
C VAL A 283 -19.86 15.25 48.00
N ALA A 284 -19.23 14.30 48.71
CA ALA A 284 -18.58 14.53 50.00
C ALA A 284 -17.09 14.16 49.91
N GLU A 285 -16.26 14.90 50.65
CA GLU A 285 -14.79 14.89 50.63
C GLU A 285 -14.28 14.90 52.08
N VAL A 286 -13.20 14.17 52.40
CA VAL A 286 -12.76 13.96 53.81
C VAL A 286 -11.23 13.97 53.95
N GLN A 287 -10.71 14.97 54.67
CA GLN A 287 -9.38 15.06 55.28
C GLN A 287 -9.34 16.31 56.22
N PRO A 288 -8.35 16.52 57.10
CA PRO A 288 -7.91 15.62 58.19
C PRO A 288 -7.79 16.37 59.55
N GLN A 289 -7.51 15.66 60.65
CA GLN A 289 -7.09 16.30 61.93
C GLN A 289 -6.13 15.39 62.73
N SER A 290 -5.42 15.92 63.74
CA SER A 290 -4.11 15.39 64.16
C SER A 290 -3.71 15.61 65.64
N GLN A 291 -2.59 14.98 66.04
CA GLN A 291 -1.84 15.10 67.33
C GLN A 291 -2.38 14.32 68.55
N PRO A 292 -1.56 14.09 69.61
CA PRO A 292 -0.19 13.51 69.59
C PRO A 292 0.08 12.47 70.72
N GLY A 293 1.19 11.71 70.66
CA GLY A 293 1.71 10.98 71.83
C GLY A 293 2.76 9.88 71.57
N ALA A 294 3.81 9.82 72.40
CA ALA A 294 4.88 8.80 72.47
C ALA A 294 5.76 9.06 73.73
N PRO A 295 6.73 8.21 74.14
CA PRO A 295 6.95 6.76 73.89
C PRO A 295 7.04 5.94 75.21
N SER A 296 7.33 4.63 75.15
CA SER A 296 7.99 3.83 76.21
C SER A 296 8.52 2.49 75.67
N ASP A 297 9.51 1.91 76.36
CA ASP A 297 10.43 0.88 75.83
C ASP A 297 10.19 -0.58 76.29
N ALA A 298 10.91 -1.49 75.61
CA ALA A 298 11.20 -2.89 75.96
C ALA A 298 10.03 -3.91 75.79
N ARG A 299 10.28 -5.22 75.62
CA ARG A 299 11.50 -6.04 75.81
C ARG A 299 11.44 -7.35 75.00
N SER A 300 12.60 -7.89 74.59
CA SER A 300 12.80 -9.30 74.15
C SER A 300 12.11 -9.75 72.83
N GLU A 301 12.57 -10.77 72.08
CA GLU A 301 13.79 -11.59 72.20
C GLU A 301 14.36 -12.05 70.83
N VAL A 302 15.50 -12.75 70.89
CA VAL A 302 16.34 -13.27 69.79
C VAL A 302 15.67 -14.37 68.98
N GLN A 303 15.79 -14.34 67.63
CA GLN A 303 16.12 -15.55 66.86
C GLN A 303 16.76 -15.31 65.48
N GLN A 304 17.29 -16.39 64.90
CA GLN A 304 18.38 -16.41 63.93
C GLN A 304 17.96 -16.07 62.49
N ALA A 305 18.94 -15.64 61.69
CA ALA A 305 18.79 -15.45 60.26
C ALA A 305 18.67 -16.78 59.49
N THR A 306 17.59 -16.93 58.73
CA THR A 306 17.57 -17.77 57.52
C THR A 306 17.31 -16.88 56.32
N ARG A 307 18.14 -17.01 55.27
CA ARG A 307 17.93 -16.28 54.01
C ARG A 307 16.75 -16.90 53.25
N SER A 308 15.56 -16.36 53.43
CA SER A 308 14.51 -16.49 52.42
C SER A 308 15.00 -15.83 51.12
N VAL A 309 15.38 -16.64 50.13
CA VAL A 309 15.51 -16.15 48.75
C VAL A 309 14.09 -15.84 48.29
N GLU A 310 13.72 -14.57 48.42
CA GLU A 310 12.41 -14.09 47.98
C GLU A 310 12.31 -14.25 46.47
N LYS A 311 11.67 -15.35 46.04
CA LYS A 311 11.23 -15.53 44.67
C LYS A 311 10.20 -14.45 44.38
N ARG A 312 10.68 -13.29 43.94
CA ARG A 312 9.87 -12.21 43.38
C ARG A 312 9.02 -12.83 42.30
N ALA A 313 7.74 -13.08 42.61
CA ALA A 313 6.80 -13.64 41.67
C ALA A 313 6.75 -12.67 40.49
N GLN A 314 7.25 -13.10 39.33
CA GLN A 314 6.88 -12.45 38.09
C GLN A 314 5.37 -12.63 37.99
N VAL A 315 4.64 -11.54 38.22
CA VAL A 315 3.24 -11.46 37.83
C VAL A 315 3.23 -11.67 36.32
N GLN A 316 2.92 -12.90 35.91
CA GLN A 316 2.65 -13.21 34.51
C GLN A 316 1.46 -12.35 34.14
N GLN A 317 1.73 -11.26 33.41
CA GLN A 317 0.67 -10.49 32.80
C GLN A 317 -0.10 -11.46 31.89
N PRO A 318 -1.44 -11.50 31.95
CA PRO A 318 -2.20 -12.32 31.03
C PRO A 318 -1.80 -11.93 29.60
N PRO A 319 -1.67 -12.89 28.66
CA PRO A 319 -1.15 -12.62 27.33
C PRO A 319 -1.99 -11.52 26.68
N ARG A 320 -1.37 -10.34 26.48
CA ARG A 320 -2.04 -9.20 25.86
C ARG A 320 -2.35 -9.57 24.42
N ALA A 321 -3.63 -9.73 24.11
CA ALA A 321 -4.09 -9.96 22.75
C ALA A 321 -3.45 -8.95 21.79
N VAL A 322 -2.68 -9.43 20.82
CA VAL A 322 -1.89 -8.59 19.92
C VAL A 322 -2.86 -7.83 19.01
N LYS A 323 -3.04 -6.53 19.27
CA LYS A 323 -3.89 -5.68 18.43
C LYS A 323 -3.17 -5.37 17.12
N TRP A 324 -3.33 -6.27 16.14
CA TRP A 324 -2.84 -6.10 14.78
C TRP A 324 -3.39 -4.80 14.16
N ALA A 325 -2.49 -3.92 13.71
CA ALA A 325 -2.81 -2.54 13.31
C ALA A 325 -2.09 -2.14 12.00
N LEU A 326 -2.03 -3.06 11.03
CA LEU A 326 -1.48 -2.84 9.71
C LEU A 326 -2.17 -1.65 9.00
N GLN A 327 -1.40 -0.75 8.39
CA GLN A 327 -1.93 0.44 7.71
C GLN A 327 -1.87 0.32 6.18
N GLY A 328 -0.79 -0.26 5.65
CA GLY A 328 -0.57 -0.42 4.22
C GLY A 328 -1.45 -1.50 3.58
N PRO A 329 -2.02 -1.26 2.39
CA PRO A 329 -2.93 -2.19 1.72
C PRO A 329 -2.31 -3.57 1.48
N LEU A 330 -3.16 -4.62 1.48
CA LEU A 330 -2.75 -6.02 1.39
C LEU A 330 -2.13 -6.43 0.04
N LEU A 331 -2.24 -5.59 -1.00
CA LEU A 331 -1.67 -5.82 -2.32
C LEU A 331 -0.52 -4.84 -2.59
N PHE A 332 -0.73 -3.81 -3.43
CA PHE A 332 0.31 -2.90 -3.90
C PHE A 332 0.48 -1.66 -3.00
N ARG A 333 1.73 -1.28 -2.71
CA ARG A 333 2.08 -0.16 -1.81
C ARG A 333 3.02 0.86 -2.45
N ALA A 334 2.99 2.11 -1.97
CA ALA A 334 3.89 3.16 -2.45
C ALA A 334 5.36 2.78 -2.21
N GLY A 335 6.20 3.01 -3.21
CA GLY A 335 7.63 2.66 -3.21
C GLY A 335 7.97 1.21 -3.54
N GLU A 336 6.99 0.30 -3.72
CA GLU A 336 7.26 -1.08 -4.14
C GLU A 336 7.72 -1.18 -5.61
N LEU A 337 8.63 -2.11 -5.88
CA LEU A 337 9.00 -2.54 -7.23
C LEU A 337 7.97 -3.56 -7.72
N VAL A 338 7.46 -3.36 -8.93
CA VAL A 338 6.44 -4.21 -9.56
C VAL A 338 6.77 -4.51 -11.01
N TRP A 339 6.22 -5.61 -11.51
CA TRP A 339 6.05 -5.82 -12.94
C TRP A 339 4.78 -5.10 -13.42
N TYR A 340 4.83 -4.49 -14.59
CA TYR A 340 3.66 -3.90 -15.24
C TYR A 340 3.57 -4.23 -16.73
N GLN A 341 2.33 -4.32 -17.24
CA GLN A 341 2.06 -4.64 -18.63
C GLN A 341 2.26 -3.41 -19.52
N ASN A 342 3.13 -3.56 -20.52
CA ASN A 342 3.39 -2.59 -21.58
C ASN A 342 3.11 -3.25 -22.95
N GLY A 343 1.88 -3.11 -23.44
CA GLY A 343 1.37 -3.84 -24.60
C GLY A 343 1.42 -5.35 -24.38
N ASN A 344 2.13 -6.06 -25.27
CA ASN A 344 2.29 -7.52 -25.23
C ASN A 344 3.57 -7.97 -24.49
N SER A 345 4.13 -7.11 -23.64
CA SER A 345 5.38 -7.36 -22.89
C SER A 345 5.27 -6.84 -21.46
N TRP A 346 6.11 -7.36 -20.57
CA TRP A 346 6.21 -6.86 -19.20
C TRP A 346 7.42 -5.93 -19.04
N ARG A 347 7.31 -5.00 -18.10
CA ARG A 347 8.35 -4.04 -17.71
C ARG A 347 8.41 -3.93 -16.20
N LEU A 348 9.51 -3.37 -15.69
CA LEU A 348 9.76 -3.17 -14.27
C LEU A 348 9.61 -1.68 -13.94
N GLY A 349 8.95 -1.36 -12.83
CA GLY A 349 8.78 0.01 -12.37
C GLY A 349 8.46 0.08 -10.89
N VAL A 350 8.69 1.25 -10.28
CA VAL A 350 8.40 1.52 -8.88
C VAL A 350 7.10 2.30 -8.75
N ILE A 351 6.25 1.93 -7.80
CA ILE A 351 5.01 2.65 -7.49
C ILE A 351 5.35 4.03 -6.93
N ALA A 352 4.95 5.08 -7.66
CA ALA A 352 5.30 6.47 -7.38
C ALA A 352 4.53 7.08 -6.19
N GLY A 353 3.36 6.52 -5.85
CA GLY A 353 2.54 6.98 -4.74
C GLY A 353 1.41 6.01 -4.38
N PRO A 354 0.73 6.23 -3.23
CA PRO A 354 -0.39 5.40 -2.82
C PRO A 354 -1.56 5.49 -3.81
N GLY A 355 -2.31 4.40 -3.95
CA GLY A 355 -3.47 4.31 -4.82
C GLY A 355 -4.31 3.06 -4.51
N SER A 356 -5.58 3.09 -4.89
CA SER A 356 -6.52 1.96 -4.75
C SER A 356 -6.59 1.14 -6.05
N ASP A 357 -7.02 1.80 -7.13
CA ASP A 357 -7.40 1.15 -8.39
C ASP A 357 -6.38 1.42 -9.51
N ASN A 358 -5.76 2.59 -9.47
CA ASN A 358 -4.80 3.10 -10.44
C ASN A 358 -3.52 3.56 -9.72
N PHE A 359 -2.38 3.11 -10.22
CA PHE A 359 -1.06 3.38 -9.67
C PHE A 359 -0.23 4.12 -10.73
N GLN A 360 0.38 5.24 -10.34
CA GLN A 360 1.43 5.84 -11.15
C GLN A 360 2.72 5.06 -10.91
N LEU A 361 3.39 4.65 -11.98
CA LEU A 361 4.65 3.91 -11.96
C LEU A 361 5.77 4.72 -12.61
N ILE A 362 6.96 4.60 -12.03
CA ILE A 362 8.23 5.12 -12.54
C ILE A 362 8.97 3.93 -13.16
N PRO A 363 9.10 3.82 -14.50
CA PRO A 363 9.82 2.71 -15.11
C PRO A 363 11.31 2.76 -14.72
N ILE A 364 11.83 1.66 -14.18
CA ILE A 364 13.25 1.59 -13.82
C ILE A 364 14.12 1.29 -15.06
N GLY A 365 15.37 1.73 -15.00
CA GLY A 365 16.35 1.61 -16.07
C GLY A 365 17.65 2.25 -15.59
N HIS A 366 18.14 3.24 -16.34
CA HIS A 366 19.15 4.18 -15.85
C HIS A 366 18.74 5.61 -16.20
N ALA A 367 19.02 6.57 -15.31
CA ALA A 367 18.58 7.97 -15.43
C ALA A 367 18.93 8.64 -16.78
N ALA A 368 20.07 8.27 -17.37
CA ALA A 368 20.52 8.71 -18.71
C ALA A 368 19.54 8.38 -19.86
N ALA A 369 18.63 7.44 -19.65
CA ALA A 369 17.60 7.03 -20.59
C ALA A 369 16.21 7.22 -19.98
N ARG A 370 15.87 8.47 -19.62
CA ARG A 370 14.61 8.86 -19.00
C ARG A 370 13.39 8.28 -19.74
N GLN A 371 12.65 7.44 -19.04
CA GLN A 371 11.35 6.91 -19.48
C GLN A 371 10.22 7.82 -18.95
N GLN A 372 9.06 7.80 -19.60
CA GLN A 372 7.86 8.49 -19.10
C GLN A 372 7.19 7.65 -18.01
N ASN A 373 6.71 8.30 -16.95
CA ASN A 373 5.86 7.65 -15.96
C ASN A 373 4.57 7.14 -16.61
N VAL A 374 4.05 6.00 -16.15
CA VAL A 374 2.83 5.38 -16.70
C VAL A 374 1.80 5.20 -15.59
N THR A 375 0.51 5.30 -15.92
CA THR A 375 -0.57 4.89 -15.01
C THR A 375 -1.00 3.46 -15.37
N LYS A 376 -1.21 2.62 -14.36
CA LYS A 376 -1.58 1.20 -14.49
C LYS A 376 -2.65 0.82 -13.48
N SER A 377 -3.60 0.00 -13.91
CA SER A 377 -4.55 -0.65 -13.00
C SER A 377 -3.91 -1.86 -12.29
N ALA A 378 -4.48 -2.28 -11.15
CA ALA A 378 -4.01 -3.48 -10.45
C ALA A 378 -3.99 -4.75 -11.35
N LYS A 379 -4.93 -4.87 -12.29
CA LYS A 379 -4.96 -6.00 -13.26
C LYS A 379 -3.79 -6.00 -14.24
N GLU A 380 -3.15 -4.86 -14.47
CA GLU A 380 -1.97 -4.72 -15.34
C GLU A 380 -0.64 -4.84 -14.58
N MET A 381 -0.67 -5.07 -13.26
CA MET A 381 0.51 -5.09 -12.39
C MET A 381 0.67 -6.45 -11.69
N ARG A 382 1.90 -6.84 -11.34
CA ARG A 382 2.19 -8.04 -10.54
C ARG A 382 3.26 -7.70 -9.49
N PRO A 383 3.19 -8.27 -8.25
CA PRO A 383 4.29 -8.19 -7.30
C PRO A 383 5.60 -8.67 -7.92
N PHE A 384 6.74 -8.10 -7.52
CA PHE A 384 8.02 -8.41 -8.15
C PHE A 384 8.35 -9.92 -8.17
N HIS A 385 8.16 -10.61 -7.05
CA HIS A 385 8.44 -12.05 -6.92
C HIS A 385 7.44 -12.96 -7.66
N ALA A 386 6.43 -12.41 -8.35
CA ALA A 386 5.53 -13.20 -9.19
C ALA A 386 6.17 -13.74 -10.48
N PHE A 387 7.30 -13.15 -10.90
CA PHE A 387 8.08 -13.61 -12.06
C PHE A 387 9.58 -13.52 -11.78
N SER A 388 10.36 -14.41 -12.42
CA SER A 388 11.81 -14.32 -12.42
C SER A 388 12.30 -13.26 -13.41
N VAL A 389 13.25 -12.43 -13.00
CA VAL A 389 13.93 -11.48 -13.89
C VAL A 389 14.81 -12.25 -14.88
N PRO A 390 14.62 -12.11 -16.21
CA PRO A 390 15.50 -12.76 -17.19
C PRO A 390 16.93 -12.22 -17.10
N GLY A 391 17.92 -13.03 -17.51
CA GLY A 391 19.30 -12.57 -17.65
C GLY A 391 19.47 -11.40 -18.63
N VAL A 392 20.58 -10.67 -18.54
CA VAL A 392 20.92 -9.57 -19.46
C VAL A 392 21.12 -10.09 -20.90
N MET A 393 20.78 -9.27 -21.90
CA MET A 393 20.98 -9.61 -23.31
C MET A 393 22.41 -9.35 -23.78
N LEU A 394 23.06 -8.32 -23.22
CA LEU A 394 24.41 -7.91 -23.57
C LEU A 394 25.46 -8.71 -22.76
N PRO A 395 26.33 -9.52 -23.40
CA PRO A 395 27.35 -10.32 -22.70
C PRO A 395 28.27 -9.48 -21.82
N ASP A 396 28.62 -8.27 -22.26
CA ASP A 396 29.50 -7.35 -21.53
C ASP A 396 28.91 -6.83 -20.21
N LEU A 397 27.63 -7.09 -19.93
CA LEU A 397 26.94 -6.75 -18.69
C LEU A 397 26.81 -7.95 -17.74
N GLN A 398 27.11 -9.16 -18.21
CA GLN A 398 27.05 -10.38 -17.40
C GLN A 398 28.08 -10.29 -16.26
N ASN A 399 27.68 -10.76 -15.07
CA ASN A 399 28.48 -10.77 -13.83
C ASN A 399 28.86 -9.38 -13.27
N LYS A 400 28.36 -8.27 -13.83
CA LYS A 400 28.51 -6.92 -13.25
C LYS A 400 27.30 -6.57 -12.36
N VAL A 401 27.48 -5.71 -11.36
CA VAL A 401 26.35 -5.07 -10.65
C VAL A 401 25.98 -3.73 -11.30
N PHE A 402 24.73 -3.29 -11.09
CA PHE A 402 24.17 -2.11 -11.77
C PHE A 402 25.04 -0.85 -11.67
N ASP A 403 25.60 -0.55 -10.50
CA ASP A 403 26.38 0.68 -10.28
C ASP A 403 27.82 0.62 -10.81
N GLN A 404 28.30 -0.55 -11.27
CA GLN A 404 29.62 -0.72 -11.91
C GLN A 404 29.60 -0.54 -13.44
N VAL A 405 28.41 -0.45 -14.05
CA VAL A 405 28.28 -0.33 -15.50
C VAL A 405 28.37 1.14 -15.91
N PRO A 406 29.22 1.51 -16.90
CA PRO A 406 29.31 2.88 -17.42
C PRO A 406 28.10 3.20 -18.32
N TRP A 407 26.90 3.23 -17.73
CA TRP A 407 25.63 3.40 -18.45
C TRP A 407 25.61 4.66 -19.30
N GLN A 408 26.20 5.77 -18.81
CA GLN A 408 26.26 7.02 -19.54
C GLN A 408 26.97 6.84 -20.89
N ASP A 409 28.13 6.19 -20.90
CA ASP A 409 28.92 5.95 -22.11
C ASP A 409 28.28 4.93 -23.04
N LEU A 410 27.59 3.93 -22.48
CA LEU A 410 26.77 3.00 -23.27
C LEU A 410 25.58 3.70 -23.96
N PHE A 411 24.89 4.61 -23.26
CA PHE A 411 23.79 5.40 -23.83
C PHE A 411 24.25 6.54 -24.76
N LEU A 412 25.47 7.04 -24.61
CA LEU A 412 26.10 7.97 -25.56
C LEU A 412 26.56 7.23 -26.82
N SER A 413 27.28 6.11 -26.68
CA SER A 413 27.80 5.31 -27.82
C SER A 413 26.71 4.55 -28.58
N ALA A 414 25.51 4.37 -28.01
CA ALA A 414 24.32 3.93 -28.74
C ALA A 414 23.71 5.05 -29.61
N GLY A 415 24.07 6.32 -29.41
CA GLY A 415 23.62 7.44 -30.23
C GLY A 415 22.10 7.51 -30.37
N GLN A 416 21.62 7.47 -31.61
CA GLN A 416 20.20 7.43 -31.98
C GLN A 416 19.70 6.04 -32.40
N ASP A 417 20.49 4.97 -32.21
CA ASP A 417 20.04 3.60 -32.51
C ASP A 417 18.97 3.18 -31.51
N ARG A 418 17.71 3.27 -31.95
CA ARG A 418 16.54 2.94 -31.14
C ARG A 418 16.53 1.47 -30.68
N ALA A 419 17.09 0.54 -31.45
CA ALA A 419 17.15 -0.87 -31.07
C ALA A 419 18.19 -1.10 -29.97
N ARG A 420 19.42 -0.59 -30.14
CA ARG A 420 20.49 -0.69 -29.13
C ARG A 420 20.14 0.07 -27.85
N ARG A 421 19.55 1.28 -27.95
CA ARG A 421 19.01 2.03 -26.79
C ARG A 421 17.93 1.24 -26.04
N ASN A 422 16.99 0.62 -26.75
CA ASN A 422 15.94 -0.20 -26.11
C ASN A 422 16.55 -1.39 -25.36
N ASN A 423 17.52 -2.10 -25.95
CA ASN A 423 18.19 -3.22 -25.30
C ASN A 423 18.95 -2.78 -24.03
N LEU A 424 19.65 -1.64 -24.08
CA LEU A 424 20.31 -1.05 -22.91
C LEU A 424 19.31 -0.66 -21.81
N ILE A 425 18.16 -0.08 -22.14
CA ILE A 425 17.09 0.22 -21.16
C ILE A 425 16.59 -1.08 -20.49
N LEU A 426 16.41 -2.14 -21.27
CA LEU A 426 15.94 -3.43 -20.76
C LEU A 426 16.97 -4.06 -19.80
N ASP A 427 18.25 -4.08 -20.17
CA ASP A 427 19.28 -4.67 -19.31
C ASP A 427 19.56 -3.82 -18.07
N ALA A 428 19.52 -2.49 -18.19
CA ALA A 428 19.52 -1.59 -17.03
C ALA A 428 18.35 -1.89 -16.08
N SER A 429 17.14 -2.12 -16.60
CA SER A 429 15.96 -2.41 -15.77
C SER A 429 16.07 -3.75 -15.02
N LYS A 430 16.68 -4.78 -15.63
CA LYS A 430 16.96 -6.07 -14.98
C LYS A 430 17.99 -5.92 -13.86
N MET A 431 19.12 -5.27 -14.15
CA MET A 431 20.21 -5.08 -13.19
C MET A 431 19.79 -4.16 -12.04
N ALA A 432 18.99 -3.12 -12.32
CA ALA A 432 18.38 -2.28 -11.30
C ALA A 432 17.42 -3.06 -10.40
N ALA A 433 16.54 -3.91 -10.96
CA ALA A 433 15.66 -4.75 -10.14
C ALA A 433 16.44 -5.69 -9.21
N SER A 434 17.52 -6.30 -9.71
CA SER A 434 18.42 -7.14 -8.92
C SER A 434 19.10 -6.35 -7.78
N LYS A 435 19.61 -5.14 -8.05
CA LYS A 435 20.13 -4.22 -7.04
C LYS A 435 19.09 -3.88 -5.97
N ILE A 436 17.86 -3.58 -6.40
CA ILE A 436 16.77 -3.19 -5.51
C ILE A 436 16.40 -4.34 -4.58
N ASP A 437 16.22 -5.55 -5.10
CA ASP A 437 15.81 -6.73 -4.30
C ASP A 437 16.89 -7.16 -3.29
N ALA A 438 18.16 -7.04 -3.66
CA ALA A 438 19.31 -7.33 -2.80
C ALA A 438 19.63 -6.26 -1.72
N SER A 439 18.84 -5.18 -1.66
CA SER A 439 19.00 -4.06 -0.71
C SER A 439 17.88 -4.02 0.35
N TYR A 440 18.01 -3.15 1.36
CA TYR A 440 16.88 -2.71 2.20
C TYR A 440 17.08 -1.29 2.80
N SER A 441 16.01 -0.64 3.25
CA SER A 441 16.07 0.60 4.06
C SER A 441 15.05 0.58 5.19
N LEU A 442 15.36 1.27 6.30
CA LEU A 442 14.54 1.29 7.53
C LEU A 442 13.87 2.66 7.70
N TRP A 443 12.64 2.69 8.20
CA TRP A 443 11.88 3.93 8.40
C TRP A 443 11.02 3.89 9.68
N CYS A 444 10.72 5.10 10.19
CA CYS A 444 10.11 5.32 11.50
C CYS A 444 10.78 4.51 12.63
N PRO A 445 11.99 4.93 13.09
CA PRO A 445 12.53 4.43 14.34
C PRO A 445 11.50 4.66 15.47
N LEU A 446 11.28 3.62 16.26
CA LEU A 446 10.48 3.63 17.47
C LEU A 446 11.37 4.04 18.65
N ALA A 447 10.76 4.49 19.76
CA ALA A 447 11.49 5.09 20.88
C ALA A 447 12.71 4.25 21.34
N GLU A 448 13.90 4.83 21.20
CA GLU A 448 15.15 4.15 21.53
C GLU A 448 15.42 4.15 23.03
N ASP A 449 15.69 2.99 23.61
CA ASP A 449 16.55 2.92 24.79
C ASP A 449 17.99 3.13 24.31
N ALA A 450 18.64 4.16 24.85
CA ALA A 450 20.03 4.48 24.54
C ALA A 450 20.97 3.29 24.80
N ASN A 451 20.68 2.49 25.83
CA ASN A 451 21.49 1.36 26.28
C ASN A 451 21.18 0.05 25.54
N ALA A 452 20.06 -0.04 24.81
CA ALA A 452 19.72 -1.28 24.10
C ALA A 452 20.68 -1.53 22.93
N GLU A 453 21.12 -2.79 22.76
CA GLU A 453 21.96 -3.23 21.63
C GLU A 453 21.22 -3.19 20.27
N THR A 454 19.94 -2.87 20.28
CA THR A 454 19.06 -2.86 19.11
C THR A 454 18.24 -1.57 19.02
N ALA A 455 17.89 -1.19 17.79
CA ALA A 455 16.90 -0.16 17.50
C ALA A 455 15.68 -0.82 16.82
N SER A 456 14.48 -0.40 17.21
CA SER A 456 13.22 -0.91 16.65
C SER A 456 12.65 0.07 15.63
N TYR A 457 12.02 -0.44 14.58
CA TYR A 457 11.47 0.33 13.47
C TYR A 457 10.04 -0.10 13.18
N TYR A 458 9.19 0.83 12.74
CA TYR A 458 7.83 0.51 12.31
C TYR A 458 7.81 -0.24 10.96
N GLY A 459 8.76 0.05 10.07
CA GLY A 459 8.75 -0.50 8.73
C GLY A 459 10.09 -0.46 8.00
N CYS A 460 10.14 -1.17 6.89
CA CYS A 460 11.27 -1.21 5.98
C CYS A 460 10.83 -1.32 4.51
N PHE A 461 11.67 -0.85 3.59
CA PHE A 461 11.65 -1.33 2.21
C PHE A 461 12.59 -2.51 2.15
N PHE A 462 12.06 -3.71 1.93
CA PHE A 462 12.80 -4.96 2.00
C PHE A 462 12.89 -5.56 0.61
N GLY A 463 14.02 -5.33 -0.06
CA GLY A 463 14.17 -5.64 -1.46
C GLY A 463 13.17 -4.90 -2.34
N ALA A 464 12.39 -5.65 -3.11
CA ALA A 464 11.32 -5.10 -3.92
C ALA A 464 10.12 -4.55 -3.13
N GLU A 465 9.82 -5.10 -1.95
CA GLU A 465 8.54 -4.94 -1.23
C GLU A 465 8.62 -3.88 -0.11
N ARG A 466 7.45 -3.43 0.39
CA ARG A 466 7.36 -2.60 1.61
C ARG A 466 6.72 -3.41 2.73
N ILE A 467 7.45 -3.58 3.83
CA ILE A 467 7.04 -4.37 5.00
C ILE A 467 6.90 -3.45 6.21
N GLU A 468 5.86 -3.65 7.01
CA GLU A 468 5.51 -2.82 8.17
C GLU A 468 4.92 -3.68 9.31
N VAL A 469 5.01 -3.21 10.55
CA VAL A 469 4.50 -3.94 11.71
C VAL A 469 2.98 -4.19 11.57
N GLY A 470 2.57 -5.44 11.75
CA GLY A 470 1.23 -5.93 11.45
C GLY A 470 1.12 -6.72 10.13
N ASP A 471 2.16 -6.73 9.29
CA ASP A 471 2.21 -7.56 8.08
C ASP A 471 2.25 -9.07 8.37
N CYS A 472 2.03 -9.84 7.31
CA CYS A 472 2.45 -11.22 7.22
C CYS A 472 3.57 -11.36 6.19
N VAL A 473 4.62 -12.12 6.54
CA VAL A 473 5.73 -12.44 5.63
C VAL A 473 5.91 -13.94 5.52
N ARG A 474 6.14 -14.43 4.30
CA ARG A 474 6.49 -15.83 4.03
C ARG A 474 7.89 -16.09 4.59
N VAL A 475 8.09 -17.23 5.25
CA VAL A 475 9.37 -17.55 5.90
C VAL A 475 9.83 -18.97 5.60
N LYS A 476 11.11 -19.24 5.81
CA LYS A 476 11.64 -20.61 5.85
C LYS A 476 11.03 -21.35 7.07
N PRO A 477 10.62 -22.62 6.93
CA PRO A 477 10.13 -23.41 8.06
C PRO A 477 11.20 -23.60 9.15
N LEU A 478 10.78 -23.71 10.41
CA LEU A 478 11.68 -24.01 11.51
C LEU A 478 12.16 -25.47 11.43
N VAL A 479 13.48 -25.67 11.49
CA VAL A 479 14.08 -27.00 11.52
C VAL A 479 14.10 -27.50 12.97
N GLY A 480 13.26 -28.49 13.29
CA GLY A 480 13.33 -29.24 14.55
C GLY A 480 12.02 -29.40 15.33
N ASP A 481 11.01 -28.56 15.10
CA ASP A 481 9.71 -28.64 15.80
C ASP A 481 8.86 -29.80 15.22
N GLY A 482 9.18 -31.03 15.63
CA GLY A 482 8.70 -32.27 15.02
C GLY A 482 7.34 -32.78 15.51
N THR A 483 6.27 -32.44 14.79
CA THR A 483 4.93 -33.04 14.95
C THR A 483 4.57 -34.00 13.80
N GLY A 484 5.32 -35.11 13.72
CA GLY A 484 4.93 -36.32 12.95
C GLY A 484 5.37 -36.36 11.49
N GLY A 485 6.61 -36.84 11.22
CA GLY A 485 7.09 -36.94 9.84
C GLY A 485 8.51 -37.47 9.62
N THR A 486 8.99 -38.46 10.37
CA THR A 486 10.26 -39.15 10.04
C THR A 486 10.07 -40.08 8.83
N GLY A 487 10.04 -39.49 7.63
CA GLY A 487 9.95 -40.18 6.35
C GLY A 487 10.95 -39.62 5.34
N ASN A 488 11.59 -40.49 4.57
CA ASN A 488 12.62 -40.10 3.60
C ASN A 488 12.13 -39.02 2.63
N SER A 489 12.91 -37.94 2.49
CA SER A 489 12.68 -36.90 1.48
C SER A 489 12.97 -37.43 0.08
N ASN A 490 12.00 -38.14 -0.49
CA ASN A 490 12.02 -38.68 -1.84
C ASN A 490 10.61 -38.80 -2.46
N ASN A 491 9.59 -38.22 -1.83
CA ASN A 491 8.20 -38.30 -2.29
C ASN A 491 7.68 -36.90 -2.64
N ASN A 492 7.44 -36.67 -3.93
CA ASN A 492 7.43 -35.34 -4.55
C ASN A 492 6.08 -34.59 -4.42
N ASN A 493 5.48 -34.62 -3.22
CA ASN A 493 4.08 -34.23 -2.99
C ASN A 493 3.87 -33.38 -1.72
N SER A 494 4.91 -32.66 -1.28
CA SER A 494 4.90 -31.85 -0.04
C SER A 494 4.59 -30.37 -0.30
N SER A 495 3.38 -30.06 -0.76
CA SER A 495 2.93 -28.68 -1.00
C SER A 495 2.76 -27.85 0.28
N ASN A 496 2.55 -28.50 1.42
CA ASN A 496 2.12 -27.82 2.65
C ASN A 496 3.29 -27.28 3.49
N ALA A 497 4.47 -27.91 3.40
CA ALA A 497 5.64 -27.54 4.21
C ALA A 497 6.17 -26.12 3.90
N GLU A 498 5.88 -25.57 2.72
CA GLU A 498 6.33 -24.23 2.35
C GLU A 498 5.50 -23.08 2.94
N SER A 499 4.30 -23.36 3.48
CA SER A 499 3.31 -22.36 3.89
C SER A 499 3.53 -21.84 5.32
N SER A 500 4.79 -21.61 5.71
CA SER A 500 5.13 -20.97 6.99
C SER A 500 5.07 -19.44 6.85
N VAL A 501 4.31 -18.78 7.74
CA VAL A 501 4.07 -17.33 7.70
C VAL A 501 4.32 -16.71 9.07
N LEU A 502 5.08 -15.63 9.11
CA LEU A 502 5.30 -14.82 10.32
C LEU A 502 4.33 -13.63 10.34
N GLY A 503 3.47 -13.55 11.35
CA GLY A 503 2.72 -12.34 11.71
C GLY A 503 3.65 -11.40 12.48
N LEU A 504 3.99 -10.27 11.87
CA LEU A 504 5.12 -9.43 12.24
C LEU A 504 4.76 -8.43 13.36
N THR A 505 5.41 -8.54 14.52
CA THR A 505 5.16 -7.67 15.69
C THR A 505 6.23 -6.59 15.90
N ALA A 506 7.46 -6.80 15.44
CA ALA A 506 8.49 -5.76 15.39
C ALA A 506 9.54 -6.01 14.29
N ILE A 507 10.06 -4.93 13.71
CA ILE A 507 11.27 -4.91 12.87
C ILE A 507 12.38 -4.29 13.69
N VAL A 508 13.55 -4.92 13.71
CA VAL A 508 14.65 -4.58 14.64
C VAL A 508 15.98 -4.61 13.89
N ALA A 509 16.89 -3.68 14.18
CA ALA A 509 18.28 -3.72 13.69
C ALA A 509 19.27 -3.70 14.86
N ARG A 510 20.36 -4.46 14.75
CA ARG A 510 21.45 -4.45 15.75
C ARG A 510 22.32 -3.20 15.61
N LYS A 511 22.84 -2.69 16.74
CA LYS A 511 23.84 -1.62 16.81
C LYS A 511 25.27 -2.21 16.62
N PRO A 512 26.27 -1.44 16.12
CA PRO A 512 26.14 -0.08 15.56
C PRO A 512 25.23 -0.09 14.32
N SER A 513 24.33 0.89 14.24
CA SER A 513 23.25 0.85 13.24
C SER A 513 23.75 1.30 11.86
N PRO A 514 23.33 0.64 10.76
CA PRO A 514 22.42 -0.50 10.71
C PRO A 514 23.22 -1.82 10.60
N GLY A 515 23.29 -2.57 11.68
CA GLY A 515 23.68 -3.98 11.65
C GLY A 515 22.58 -4.86 11.06
N ALA A 516 22.73 -6.18 11.19
CA ALA A 516 21.78 -7.16 10.66
C ALA A 516 20.34 -6.86 11.11
N ILE A 517 19.43 -6.77 10.13
CA ILE A 517 17.98 -6.63 10.35
C ILE A 517 17.39 -7.97 10.82
N LEU A 518 16.43 -7.88 11.73
CA LEU A 518 15.74 -8.97 12.40
C LEU A 518 14.23 -8.71 12.37
N PHE A 519 13.45 -9.77 12.18
CA PHE A 519 12.00 -9.75 12.12
C PHE A 519 11.46 -10.56 13.30
N ARG A 520 10.68 -9.93 14.17
CA ARG A 520 10.10 -10.53 15.38
C ARG A 520 8.60 -10.72 15.23
N GLY A 521 8.05 -11.87 15.60
CA GLY A 521 6.62 -12.14 15.44
C GLY A 521 6.19 -13.55 15.81
N THR A 522 4.93 -13.87 15.51
CA THR A 522 4.33 -15.19 15.73
C THR A 522 4.27 -15.96 14.42
N MET A 523 4.75 -17.20 14.41
CA MET A 523 4.71 -18.08 13.24
C MET A 523 3.43 -18.92 13.22
N TYR A 524 2.80 -18.94 12.05
CA TYR A 524 1.61 -19.71 11.72
C TYR A 524 1.86 -20.62 10.51
N GLN A 525 1.12 -21.71 10.43
CA GLN A 525 0.99 -22.58 9.26
C GLN A 525 -0.48 -22.90 9.02
N ILE A 526 -0.86 -23.28 7.79
CA ILE A 526 -2.24 -23.67 7.49
C ILE A 526 -2.42 -25.20 7.53
N ALA A 527 -3.49 -25.67 8.18
CA ALA A 527 -3.79 -27.09 8.34
C ALA A 527 -5.26 -27.41 8.04
N ARG A 528 -5.54 -28.64 7.58
CA ARG A 528 -6.91 -29.18 7.46
C ARG A 528 -7.40 -29.74 8.79
N GLN A 529 -8.61 -29.37 9.20
CA GLN A 529 -9.24 -29.84 10.46
C GLN A 529 -9.45 -31.37 10.53
N GLN A 530 -9.37 -32.12 9.42
CA GLN A 530 -9.60 -33.58 9.39
C GLN A 530 -8.38 -34.44 9.81
N GLN A 531 -7.18 -33.88 10.00
CA GLN A 531 -5.94 -34.69 10.09
C GLN A 531 -5.41 -34.90 11.52
N GLN A 532 -6.19 -34.56 12.56
CA GLN A 532 -5.83 -34.80 13.96
C GLN A 532 -6.93 -35.60 14.68
N GLN A 533 -6.51 -36.57 15.49
CA GLN A 533 -7.41 -37.41 16.28
C GLN A 533 -8.09 -36.59 17.39
N GLN A 534 -9.33 -36.94 17.71
CA GLN A 534 -10.16 -36.25 18.70
C GLN A 534 -9.52 -36.35 20.09
N GLY A 535 -9.10 -35.21 20.66
CA GLY A 535 -8.58 -35.14 22.02
C GLY A 535 -7.62 -33.96 22.32
N ALA A 536 -6.93 -33.40 21.32
CA ALA A 536 -5.85 -32.41 21.57
C ALA A 536 -5.85 -31.15 20.69
N ALA A 537 -6.71 -31.05 19.67
CA ALA A 537 -6.54 -30.12 18.55
C ALA A 537 -7.00 -28.65 18.80
N ASP A 538 -7.92 -28.41 19.74
CA ASP A 538 -8.50 -27.07 19.95
C ASP A 538 -7.50 -26.08 20.58
N ALA A 539 -6.39 -26.56 21.17
CA ALA A 539 -5.41 -25.72 21.88
C ALA A 539 -4.44 -24.94 20.97
N THR A 540 -4.25 -25.35 19.71
CA THR A 540 -3.31 -24.72 18.76
C THR A 540 -4.00 -24.03 17.58
N THR A 541 -5.31 -24.18 17.45
CA THR A 541 -6.13 -23.49 16.44
C THR A 541 -6.35 -22.04 16.86
N VAL A 542 -5.95 -21.07 16.03
CA VAL A 542 -6.06 -19.64 16.38
C VAL A 542 -7.40 -19.07 15.90
N PRO A 543 -8.21 -18.43 16.77
CA PRO A 543 -9.43 -17.74 16.37
C PRO A 543 -9.14 -16.59 15.38
N ALA A 544 -10.03 -16.37 14.42
CA ALA A 544 -9.78 -15.48 13.29
C ALA A 544 -9.54 -14.01 13.73
N GLU A 545 -10.23 -13.58 14.78
CA GLU A 545 -10.07 -12.27 15.42
C GLU A 545 -8.65 -12.02 15.98
N ASN A 546 -7.95 -13.09 16.37
CA ASN A 546 -6.57 -13.04 16.91
C ASN A 546 -5.49 -13.19 15.82
N LEU A 547 -5.88 -13.47 14.57
CA LEU A 547 -4.96 -13.56 13.44
C LEU A 547 -4.56 -12.15 12.92
N PRO A 548 -3.33 -12.00 12.38
CA PRO A 548 -2.96 -10.82 11.60
C PRO A 548 -3.93 -10.56 10.44
N LEU A 549 -4.11 -9.30 10.05
CA LEU A 549 -5.12 -8.89 9.07
C LEU A 549 -5.09 -9.72 7.76
N ALA A 550 -3.90 -10.04 7.25
CA ALA A 550 -3.76 -10.81 6.01
C ALA A 550 -4.21 -12.28 6.15
N LEU A 551 -4.00 -12.91 7.31
CA LEU A 551 -4.47 -14.28 7.56
C LEU A 551 -5.95 -14.30 7.91
N ARG A 552 -6.46 -13.25 8.57
CA ARG A 552 -7.90 -13.09 8.85
C ARG A 552 -8.70 -12.89 7.58
N ASP A 553 -8.29 -11.96 6.71
CA ASP A 553 -8.88 -11.72 5.37
C ASP A 553 -8.92 -13.01 4.52
N GLU A 554 -7.86 -13.81 4.60
CA GLU A 554 -7.75 -15.11 3.95
C GLU A 554 -8.73 -16.16 4.54
N THR A 555 -8.81 -16.24 5.86
CA THR A 555 -9.70 -17.17 6.60
C THR A 555 -11.17 -16.84 6.35
N GLU A 556 -11.56 -15.57 6.48
CA GLU A 556 -12.93 -15.08 6.24
C GLU A 556 -13.38 -15.31 4.78
N TRP A 557 -12.45 -15.29 3.82
CA TRP A 557 -12.75 -15.68 2.45
C TRP A 557 -12.90 -17.20 2.29
N ARG A 558 -11.99 -18.02 2.84
CA ARG A 558 -12.10 -19.49 2.76
C ARG A 558 -13.41 -20.01 3.38
N LEU A 559 -13.81 -19.46 4.52
CA LEU A 559 -15.08 -19.82 5.18
C LEU A 559 -16.32 -19.50 4.33
N ARG A 560 -16.27 -18.48 3.47
CA ARG A 560 -17.37 -18.13 2.55
C ARG A 560 -17.42 -19.01 1.30
N VAL A 561 -16.27 -19.45 0.78
CA VAL A 561 -16.18 -20.24 -0.47
C VAL A 561 -16.22 -21.75 -0.22
N SER A 562 -15.68 -22.22 0.91
CA SER A 562 -15.47 -23.64 1.22
C SER A 562 -15.87 -24.00 2.66
N PRO A 563 -17.08 -23.65 3.14
CA PRO A 563 -17.47 -23.83 4.56
C PRO A 563 -17.37 -25.28 5.06
N GLY A 564 -17.54 -26.27 4.17
CA GLY A 564 -17.39 -27.70 4.50
C GLY A 564 -15.94 -28.21 4.60
N GLN A 565 -14.94 -27.39 4.28
CA GLN A 565 -13.52 -27.74 4.39
C GLN A 565 -12.75 -26.60 5.10
N PRO A 566 -12.93 -26.44 6.43
CA PRO A 566 -12.22 -25.44 7.22
C PRO A 566 -10.73 -25.78 7.31
N TRP A 567 -9.96 -25.21 6.40
CA TRP A 567 -8.54 -24.93 6.62
C TRP A 567 -8.42 -23.82 7.67
N ARG A 568 -7.49 -23.96 8.60
CA ARG A 568 -7.25 -22.99 9.68
C ARG A 568 -5.77 -22.71 9.83
N TRP A 569 -5.46 -21.49 10.25
CA TRP A 569 -4.12 -21.12 10.68
C TRP A 569 -3.90 -21.64 12.11
N VAL A 570 -2.94 -22.54 12.25
CA VAL A 570 -2.49 -23.06 13.56
C VAL A 570 -1.26 -22.28 14.01
N LEU A 571 -1.17 -22.07 15.32
CA LEU A 571 -0.01 -21.51 15.97
C LEU A 571 1.14 -22.53 15.91
N VAL A 572 2.27 -22.13 15.34
CA VAL A 572 3.52 -22.92 15.36
C VAL A 572 4.38 -22.49 16.55
N LYS A 573 4.63 -21.17 16.66
CA LYS A 573 5.55 -20.63 17.67
C LYS A 573 5.34 -19.13 17.86
N GLU A 574 5.22 -18.68 19.11
CA GLU A 574 5.14 -17.25 19.44
C GLU A 574 6.52 -16.62 19.58
N ASP A 575 6.55 -15.29 19.42
CA ASP A 575 7.68 -14.40 19.75
C ASP A 575 9.06 -14.79 19.15
N ILE A 576 9.06 -15.43 17.99
CA ILE A 576 10.29 -15.82 17.31
C ILE A 576 10.98 -14.60 16.71
N VAL A 577 12.32 -14.66 16.65
CA VAL A 577 13.16 -13.68 15.97
C VAL A 577 13.87 -14.39 14.81
N LEU A 578 13.70 -13.87 13.61
CA LEU A 578 14.30 -14.38 12.37
C LEU A 578 15.23 -13.33 11.75
N ASP A 579 16.31 -13.78 11.12
CA ASP A 579 17.16 -12.92 10.29
C ASP A 579 16.61 -12.77 8.85
N GLU A 580 17.20 -11.86 8.08
CA GLU A 580 16.70 -11.51 6.76
C GLU A 580 16.72 -12.66 5.74
N HIS A 581 17.61 -13.65 5.89
CA HIS A 581 17.68 -14.80 4.98
C HIS A 581 16.60 -15.84 5.26
N ALA A 582 15.90 -15.73 6.39
CA ALA A 582 14.73 -16.56 6.69
C ALA A 582 13.43 -15.97 6.11
N VAL A 583 13.40 -14.68 5.75
CA VAL A 583 12.24 -14.00 5.17
C VAL A 583 12.24 -14.11 3.64
N LYS A 584 11.25 -14.80 3.09
CA LYS A 584 11.08 -15.05 1.65
C LYS A 584 10.44 -13.86 0.91
N GLY A 585 9.75 -12.98 1.61
CA GLY A 585 8.97 -11.85 1.06
C GLY A 585 7.59 -11.75 1.71
N ARG A 586 6.71 -10.85 1.26
CA ARG A 586 5.37 -10.67 1.83
C ARG A 586 4.49 -11.91 1.60
N PHE A 587 3.53 -12.09 2.50
CA PHE A 587 2.37 -12.96 2.28
C PHE A 587 1.25 -12.13 1.65
N TYR A 588 0.69 -12.65 0.57
CA TYR A 588 -0.46 -12.08 -0.11
C TYR A 588 -1.65 -13.03 0.01
N PRO A 589 -2.83 -12.60 0.51
CA PRO A 589 -4.00 -13.47 0.57
C PRO A 589 -4.34 -13.98 -0.84
N PRO A 590 -4.53 -15.31 -1.05
CA PRO A 590 -4.78 -15.90 -2.36
C PRO A 590 -5.89 -15.20 -3.15
N HIS A 591 -6.99 -14.82 -2.51
CA HIS A 591 -8.12 -14.18 -3.17
C HIS A 591 -7.90 -12.71 -3.57
N ARG A 592 -6.81 -12.08 -3.10
CA ARG A 592 -6.38 -10.74 -3.52
C ARG A 592 -5.41 -10.82 -4.71
N LEU A 593 -4.56 -11.86 -4.74
CA LEU A 593 -3.47 -12.00 -5.70
C LEU A 593 -3.81 -12.92 -6.89
N MET A 594 -4.50 -14.04 -6.69
CA MET A 594 -4.85 -14.97 -7.77
C MET A 594 -5.78 -14.37 -8.85
N PRO A 595 -6.72 -13.44 -8.56
CA PRO A 595 -7.45 -12.73 -9.61
C PRO A 595 -6.57 -11.92 -10.58
N ILE A 596 -5.35 -11.52 -10.18
CA ILE A 596 -4.40 -10.91 -11.11
C ILE A 596 -3.41 -11.94 -11.67
N LEU A 597 -2.97 -12.96 -10.91
CA LEU A 597 -2.06 -13.98 -11.46
C LEU A 597 -2.74 -14.87 -12.53
N ASN A 598 -3.93 -15.39 -12.24
CA ASN A 598 -4.66 -16.34 -13.09
C ASN A 598 -6.17 -16.30 -12.83
N GLU A 599 -6.82 -15.22 -13.28
CA GLU A 599 -8.26 -14.96 -13.09
C GLU A 599 -9.15 -16.15 -13.49
N ALA A 600 -8.84 -16.81 -14.61
CA ALA A 600 -9.63 -17.92 -15.13
C ALA A 600 -9.59 -19.17 -14.24
N ALA A 601 -8.40 -19.59 -13.80
CA ALA A 601 -8.27 -20.75 -12.91
C ALA A 601 -8.82 -20.45 -11.50
N PHE A 602 -8.60 -19.22 -11.01
CA PHE A 602 -9.13 -18.79 -9.72
C PHE A 602 -10.67 -18.81 -9.71
N ASN A 603 -11.31 -18.25 -10.73
CA ASN A 603 -12.78 -18.24 -10.82
C ASN A 603 -13.35 -19.66 -10.93
N ALA A 604 -12.69 -20.59 -11.63
CA ALA A 604 -13.09 -22.00 -11.69
C ALA A 604 -12.91 -22.72 -10.35
N ALA A 605 -11.84 -22.44 -9.61
CA ALA A 605 -11.59 -22.97 -8.26
C ALA A 605 -12.62 -22.46 -7.24
N VAL A 606 -12.97 -21.17 -7.30
CA VAL A 606 -14.04 -20.58 -6.47
C VAL A 606 -15.41 -21.18 -6.81
N ALA A 607 -15.76 -21.29 -8.09
CA ALA A 607 -17.04 -21.85 -8.53
C ALA A 607 -17.23 -23.34 -8.18
N THR A 608 -16.15 -24.06 -7.89
CA THR A 608 -16.17 -25.48 -7.47
C THR A 608 -15.92 -25.65 -5.96
N GLY A 609 -15.71 -24.58 -5.21
CA GLY A 609 -15.32 -24.62 -3.79
C GLY A 609 -13.93 -25.21 -3.52
N ASN A 610 -13.15 -25.52 -4.57
CA ASN A 610 -11.84 -26.18 -4.49
C ASN A 610 -10.70 -25.14 -4.57
N VAL A 611 -10.61 -24.28 -3.54
CA VAL A 611 -9.60 -23.22 -3.45
C VAL A 611 -8.32 -23.64 -2.72
N GLU A 612 -8.08 -24.94 -2.56
CA GLU A 612 -6.90 -25.48 -1.88
C GLU A 612 -5.62 -25.27 -2.70
N SER A 613 -5.71 -25.55 -4.00
CA SER A 613 -4.61 -25.42 -4.98
C SER A 613 -4.25 -23.97 -5.35
N GLN A 614 -5.00 -22.98 -4.85
CA GLN A 614 -4.90 -21.58 -5.26
C GLN A 614 -3.85 -20.79 -4.48
N TYR A 615 -2.85 -21.46 -3.88
CA TYR A 615 -1.72 -20.75 -3.28
C TYR A 615 -0.87 -20.08 -4.37
N PRO A 616 -0.57 -18.76 -4.26
CA PRO A 616 0.27 -18.07 -5.21
C PRO A 616 1.71 -18.53 -5.05
N PHE A 617 2.20 -19.34 -5.99
CA PHE A 617 3.63 -19.62 -6.11
C PHE A 617 4.36 -18.31 -6.46
N LEU A 618 5.29 -17.92 -5.60
CA LEU A 618 6.08 -16.70 -5.68
C LEU A 618 7.53 -17.04 -5.37
N ASN A 619 8.46 -16.47 -6.14
CA ASN A 619 9.89 -16.54 -5.86
C ASN A 619 10.19 -15.99 -4.45
N ASN A 620 11.37 -16.28 -3.92
CA ASN A 620 11.87 -15.66 -2.71
C ASN A 620 12.69 -14.40 -3.07
N ARG A 621 12.77 -13.44 -2.13
CA ARG A 621 13.78 -12.38 -2.17
C ARG A 621 15.18 -13.00 -2.32
N MET A 622 16.00 -12.40 -3.18
CA MET A 622 17.37 -12.84 -3.49
C MET A 622 17.51 -14.21 -4.18
N ASP A 623 16.43 -14.80 -4.73
CA ASP A 623 16.55 -15.95 -5.67
C ASP A 623 17.17 -15.54 -7.04
N GLY A 624 17.27 -14.24 -7.32
CA GLY A 624 17.90 -13.71 -8.53
C GLY A 624 19.43 -13.72 -8.47
N SER A 625 20.09 -13.59 -9.62
CA SER A 625 21.57 -13.59 -9.75
C SER A 625 22.27 -12.31 -9.25
N GLY A 626 21.77 -11.70 -8.18
CA GLY A 626 22.31 -10.49 -7.58
C GLY A 626 23.16 -10.78 -6.36
N GLY A 627 24.35 -10.18 -6.28
CA GLY A 627 25.09 -10.14 -5.03
C GLY A 627 24.34 -9.33 -3.97
N TYR A 628 24.44 -9.74 -2.70
CA TYR A 628 23.85 -9.02 -1.57
C TYR A 628 24.42 -7.60 -1.44
N ILE A 629 23.53 -6.61 -1.23
CA ILE A 629 23.88 -5.17 -1.13
C ILE A 629 23.53 -4.59 0.25
N GLY A 630 22.56 -5.20 0.94
CA GLY A 630 22.17 -4.84 2.30
C GLY A 630 21.63 -3.42 2.44
N VAL A 631 21.90 -2.82 3.59
CA VAL A 631 21.23 -1.59 4.00
C VAL A 631 21.60 -0.36 3.16
N LYS A 632 20.62 0.53 2.99
CA LYS A 632 20.71 1.90 2.47
C LYS A 632 19.90 2.81 3.40
N SER A 633 20.25 4.09 3.46
CA SER A 633 19.63 5.07 4.37
C SER A 633 18.16 5.35 4.09
N CYS A 634 17.73 5.31 2.82
CA CYS A 634 16.33 5.50 2.42
C CYS A 634 16.05 4.87 1.05
N ARG A 635 14.77 4.77 0.65
CA ARG A 635 14.32 4.14 -0.61
C ARG A 635 14.91 4.83 -1.82
N ARG A 636 15.05 6.16 -1.81
CA ARG A 636 15.70 6.94 -2.88
C ARG A 636 17.17 6.54 -3.08
N HIS A 637 17.88 6.12 -2.02
CA HIS A 637 19.25 5.60 -2.10
C HIS A 637 19.32 4.13 -2.58
N ILE A 638 18.28 3.31 -2.33
CA ILE A 638 18.18 1.97 -2.95
C ILE A 638 18.07 2.11 -4.48
N LEU A 639 17.23 3.03 -4.96
CA LEU A 639 17.04 3.27 -6.39
C LEU A 639 18.28 3.92 -7.02
N GLY A 640 18.79 4.99 -6.42
CA GLY A 640 19.90 5.78 -6.95
C GLY A 640 19.66 6.18 -8.41
N ALA A 641 20.63 5.92 -9.29
CA ALA A 641 20.55 6.21 -10.71
C ALA A 641 19.61 5.30 -11.53
N SER A 642 18.87 4.37 -10.91
CA SER A 642 17.88 3.54 -11.65
C SER A 642 16.58 4.28 -12.02
N VAL A 643 16.38 5.48 -11.45
CA VAL A 643 15.30 6.43 -11.74
C VAL A 643 15.89 7.84 -11.95
N PRO A 644 15.20 8.76 -12.67
CA PRO A 644 15.66 10.14 -12.80
C PRO A 644 15.64 10.89 -11.45
N GLU A 645 16.55 11.84 -11.26
CA GLU A 645 16.72 12.46 -9.94
C GLU A 645 15.59 13.42 -9.53
N ASP A 646 14.93 14.03 -10.51
CA ASP A 646 13.80 14.95 -10.35
C ASP A 646 12.46 14.22 -10.09
N VAL A 647 12.47 12.89 -10.10
CA VAL A 647 11.28 12.06 -9.84
C VAL A 647 11.21 11.72 -8.35
N GLY A 648 10.24 12.33 -7.67
CA GLY A 648 9.89 11.99 -6.29
C GLY A 648 9.04 10.72 -6.20
N ILE A 649 9.11 10.05 -5.04
CA ILE A 649 8.12 9.04 -4.62
C ILE A 649 7.34 9.67 -3.46
N ILE A 650 6.03 9.66 -3.56
CA ILE A 650 5.10 10.14 -2.54
C ILE A 650 4.79 8.95 -1.63
N LEU A 651 5.28 8.97 -0.41
CA LEU A 651 5.00 7.94 0.60
C LEU A 651 3.86 8.42 1.52
N GLU A 652 3.11 7.48 2.09
CA GLU A 652 2.07 7.81 3.09
C GLU A 652 2.67 8.60 4.27
N PRO A 653 1.97 9.59 4.87
CA PRO A 653 2.57 10.49 5.88
C PRO A 653 3.15 9.81 7.12
N LEU A 654 2.75 8.57 7.41
CA LEU A 654 3.30 7.73 8.47
C LEU A 654 4.72 7.21 8.19
N ILE A 655 5.21 7.32 6.94
CA ILE A 655 6.50 6.77 6.49
C ILE A 655 7.56 7.87 6.53
N ARG A 656 8.25 7.98 7.67
CA ARG A 656 9.40 8.87 7.85
C ARG A 656 10.70 8.08 7.70
N GLU A 657 11.27 8.07 6.49
CA GLU A 657 12.61 7.55 6.28
C GLU A 657 13.65 8.40 7.05
N VAL A 658 14.72 7.77 7.54
CA VAL A 658 15.74 8.49 8.32
C VAL A 658 16.47 9.48 7.39
N PRO A 659 16.61 10.77 7.75
CA PRO A 659 17.34 11.72 6.93
C PRO A 659 18.79 11.26 6.72
N SER A 660 19.24 11.18 5.47
CA SER A 660 20.67 11.01 5.17
C SER A 660 21.44 12.21 5.72
N VAL A 661 22.48 11.95 6.53
CA VAL A 661 23.38 13.00 7.04
C VAL A 661 24.04 13.72 5.87
N SER A 662 23.54 14.91 5.54
CA SER A 662 23.95 15.71 4.39
C SER A 662 25.34 16.31 4.65
N GLY A 663 26.40 15.56 4.36
CA GLY A 663 27.78 15.99 4.59
C GLY A 663 28.88 14.96 4.34
N GLN A 664 28.56 13.69 4.12
CA GLN A 664 29.53 12.70 3.64
C GLN A 664 29.64 12.75 2.11
N PRO A 665 30.76 13.25 1.52
CA PRO A 665 31.03 13.04 0.10
C PRO A 665 31.30 11.56 -0.18
N PHE A 666 31.22 11.14 -1.44
CA PHE A 666 31.52 9.77 -1.86
C PHE A 666 32.97 9.39 -1.51
N ALA A 667 33.15 8.63 -0.43
CA ALA A 667 34.34 7.81 -0.25
C ALA A 667 34.24 6.63 -1.25
N ALA A 668 35.02 6.70 -2.34
CA ALA A 668 35.24 5.53 -3.17
C ALA A 668 35.93 4.45 -2.32
N GLY A 669 35.34 3.26 -2.27
CA GLY A 669 35.98 2.09 -1.65
C GLY A 669 37.28 1.76 -2.40
N PRO A 670 38.34 1.31 -1.71
CA PRO A 670 39.63 1.06 -2.34
C PRO A 670 39.64 -0.26 -3.13
N GLY A 671 40.08 -0.18 -4.39
CA GLY A 671 40.57 -1.32 -5.21
C GLY A 671 39.50 -2.22 -5.79
#